data_AF-G5SQD4-F1
#
_entry.id   AF-G5SQD4-F1
#
_cell.length_a   1.000
_cell.length_b   1.000
_cell.length_c   1.000
_cell.angle_alpha   90.00
_cell.angle_beta   90.00
_cell.angle_gamma   90.00
#
_symmetry.space_group_name_H-M   'P 1'
#
loop_
_entity.id
_entity.type
_entity.pdbx_description
1 polymer ?
#
loop_
_entity_poly.entity_id
_entity_poly.type
_entity_poly.pdbx_seq_one_letter_code
_entity_poly.pdbx_strand_id
1 'polypeptide(L)'
;MMWAQTGNWTDEGNYDTSWWDGNNSQEYHISTVQQLAGLAYLSQQGTTFLQSRIVLDNDLDMGAHYWTPVKKFGGFFDGNGHTLSGVQVQAGVGNSGFIATLQGYYGNPEYGVVYDLILDETCKITSSNQLPDATVGGIVGEAMAYTTIAACRFAGSITFEKYRGELTVGGIAGSTDGTVNGCLNEGGITVEVTESGSVSGGGITGDCNGKNIRITGCVNRGKLSGNSSSYKTEGISLAGIVGTNFSGSTINNCLNEGEINIRFSSSQTVYSPFSAAGITTSNYGLVINSGNTGRIAVQSDMKATVGGISSHNSGSIVNSYNIGAIACNGRKGQTFYNNGGGITGVFQYSTIGITPLIYGCYNSGTVSSTGSEEQIGSIAGDASYLIDKYNVPTRIRNTYYSTETGKSIGNDYYQQSQYILGVFDMKGKDFRQDLNEAAQAYNDTATADKGHAWTGDNYTLPHFRTADVFSTGTNYYTAHLERITPNPDNVPSNMVLKYKKTTETDYTEIPWSGTETDIEVSPDTEYEYLLAWEENGMENLMPSKKFKTGNLFEELSAQPTRTTADLLALIKGEPAKVKKVSFEVGIGHPLEEGYKIIAVVDGSPMDETGFVRATVTGLQGNTSYCMRAIVKTEHETIYSSTRFFTTKNTGVLCHTIELNATQTRITALHTLDTDKIEGTLKESGCYYVPLDTLEKHNWAWNDMTLWTKVKGDPSTHGIDKNVFKTTISGLIEGTKYSIRHYAIVNIPNEGDIEETFYNNLGDYYPTLPVAVSWALKEATQTTATLVCRFDTGDATVIEKGLDLNGEHYVLNGKDSLVTLTGLYPGGYYSPTAYVKTPHGTYTSGWNSFSTLQVTVGGNVVEALQTSALVTVSSDLAEPSAITASGVEWKVGNETFRKEGTSCRLTDLPTHATVSYRTFIQIGTNSTYSEWNTFTTQPISATIEAADACSHTSATLHALTACDTYSDAQFGFEWRKYDAPDLVPSNTVLAQPPVDGKLAFSLRSLTPSTYYKYRAFVKYQEKEYFSEWIGFGTADAFVLFPPTVQTITITSPDGTSVTLMGYIISGSEEILQKGFEYWTEDIARSYADKQTVIVDGEKMKAELHDLKPYTTYKYRSFAKTASGTTYGEEQTFTTGGASSIAASEAGKFSVHLTPNPVRESATLVVDHTQDGTVVYRIYSLRGNLIKHEEIAAQNGKTEIPVYAHDYPPGTYLIQVIYKDYKETIKMLVK
;
A
#
# COMPACT_ATOMS: atom_id res chain seq x y z
N MET A 1 7.21 -17.29 -43.77
CA MET A 1 8.39 -16.50 -43.34
C MET A 1 8.23 -16.26 -41.86
N MET A 2 9.04 -16.89 -41.00
CA MET A 2 9.05 -16.59 -39.56
C MET A 2 9.70 -15.22 -39.39
N TRP A 3 8.90 -14.18 -39.17
CA TRP A 3 9.41 -12.91 -38.68
C TRP A 3 9.71 -13.12 -37.19
N ALA A 4 10.91 -12.75 -36.75
CA ALA A 4 11.18 -12.69 -35.32
C ALA A 4 10.23 -11.64 -34.70
N GLN A 5 9.58 -11.97 -33.59
CA GLN A 5 8.73 -11.02 -32.86
C GLN A 5 9.53 -9.81 -32.42
N THR A 6 9.01 -8.61 -32.68
CA THR A 6 9.64 -7.33 -32.31
C THR A 6 8.61 -6.40 -31.66
N GLY A 7 8.82 -5.96 -30.41
CA GLY A 7 7.92 -5.01 -29.73
C GLY A 7 6.57 -5.59 -29.28
N ASN A 8 5.71 -4.75 -28.71
CA ASN A 8 4.36 -5.12 -28.23
C ASN A 8 3.27 -4.65 -29.20
N TRP A 9 2.13 -5.34 -29.20
CA TRP A 9 0.93 -4.95 -29.94
C TRP A 9 0.38 -3.56 -29.53
N THR A 10 0.68 -3.12 -28.31
CA THR A 10 0.29 -1.80 -27.79
C THR A 10 1.29 -0.67 -28.11
N ASP A 11 2.37 -0.95 -28.84
CA ASP A 11 3.30 0.08 -29.29
C ASP A 11 2.68 0.89 -30.45
N GLU A 12 3.06 2.17 -30.55
CA GLU A 12 2.52 3.09 -31.56
C GLU A 12 2.73 2.54 -32.98
N GLY A 13 1.64 2.49 -33.75
CA GLY A 13 1.62 1.96 -35.12
C GLY A 13 1.23 0.49 -35.26
N ASN A 14 1.12 -0.26 -34.15
CA ASN A 14 0.77 -1.69 -34.18
C ASN A 14 -0.72 -1.97 -33.94
N TYR A 15 -1.49 -0.99 -33.45
CA TYR A 15 -2.91 -1.15 -33.10
C TYR A 15 -3.82 -0.15 -33.85
N ASP A 16 -5.11 -0.47 -33.91
CA ASP A 16 -6.17 0.37 -34.47
C ASP A 16 -7.32 0.51 -33.46
N THR A 17 -7.64 1.74 -33.07
CA THR A 17 -8.75 2.06 -32.17
C THR A 17 -9.92 2.75 -32.88
N SER A 18 -9.89 2.90 -34.21
CA SER A 18 -10.90 3.65 -34.98
C SER A 18 -12.28 2.99 -34.97
N TRP A 19 -12.35 1.71 -34.64
CA TRP A 19 -13.59 0.95 -34.47
C TRP A 19 -14.35 1.29 -33.18
N TRP A 20 -13.69 1.94 -32.21
CA TRP A 20 -14.28 2.27 -30.91
C TRP A 20 -14.79 3.71 -30.86
N ASP A 21 -16.09 3.88 -30.57
CA ASP A 21 -16.76 5.18 -30.53
C ASP A 21 -17.08 5.68 -29.11
N GLY A 22 -16.57 5.00 -28.07
CA GLY A 22 -16.78 5.38 -26.68
C GLY A 22 -18.10 4.88 -26.08
N ASN A 23 -18.46 3.60 -26.31
CA ASN A 23 -19.68 2.97 -25.82
C ASN A 23 -20.98 3.50 -26.46
N ASN A 24 -20.93 4.12 -27.64
CA ASN A 24 -22.13 4.60 -28.33
C ASN A 24 -22.82 3.51 -29.17
N SER A 25 -22.08 2.47 -29.55
CA SER A 25 -22.62 1.28 -30.21
C SER A 25 -22.83 0.11 -29.24
N GLN A 26 -23.86 -0.72 -29.49
CA GLN A 26 -24.19 -1.89 -28.66
C GLN A 26 -23.27 -3.10 -28.95
N GLU A 27 -22.74 -3.20 -30.17
CA GLU A 27 -21.91 -4.32 -30.64
C GLU A 27 -20.75 -3.80 -31.50
N TYR A 28 -19.57 -4.40 -31.34
CA TYR A 28 -18.35 -4.07 -32.07
C TYR A 28 -17.73 -5.33 -32.67
N HIS A 29 -17.42 -5.27 -33.96
CA HIS A 29 -16.84 -6.39 -34.71
C HIS A 29 -15.35 -6.20 -34.93
N ILE A 30 -14.57 -7.24 -34.62
CA ILE A 30 -13.12 -7.25 -34.76
C ILE A 30 -12.75 -8.24 -35.86
N SER A 31 -12.18 -7.72 -36.95
CA SER A 31 -11.87 -8.50 -38.16
C SER A 31 -10.37 -8.53 -38.48
N THR A 32 -9.55 -7.75 -37.77
CA THR A 32 -8.10 -7.61 -38.00
C THR A 32 -7.31 -7.66 -36.69
N VAL A 33 -6.03 -8.05 -36.80
CA VAL A 33 -5.11 -8.13 -35.65
C VAL A 33 -4.86 -6.77 -35.00
N GLN A 34 -4.83 -5.68 -35.79
CA GLN A 34 -4.66 -4.32 -35.28
C GLN A 34 -5.88 -3.85 -34.48
N GLN A 35 -7.10 -4.19 -34.90
CA GLN A 35 -8.32 -3.89 -34.16
C GLN A 35 -8.33 -4.60 -32.80
N LEU A 36 -7.96 -5.90 -32.79
CA LEU A 36 -7.83 -6.66 -31.55
C LEU A 36 -6.72 -6.10 -30.63
N ALA A 37 -5.59 -5.68 -31.20
CA ALA A 37 -4.56 -4.96 -30.45
C ALA A 37 -5.08 -3.62 -29.88
N GLY A 38 -5.98 -2.95 -30.59
CA GLY A 38 -6.67 -1.73 -30.13
C GLY A 38 -7.49 -1.94 -28.87
N LEU A 39 -8.14 -3.11 -28.72
CA LEU A 39 -8.85 -3.49 -27.50
C LEU A 39 -7.92 -3.49 -26.28
N ALA A 40 -6.75 -4.13 -26.42
CA ALA A 40 -5.74 -4.16 -25.36
C ALA A 40 -5.22 -2.76 -25.05
N TYR A 41 -4.89 -1.95 -26.07
CA TYR A 41 -4.41 -0.59 -25.90
C TYR A 41 -5.43 0.30 -25.15
N LEU A 42 -6.69 0.29 -25.57
CA LEU A 42 -7.77 1.06 -24.93
C LEU A 42 -7.96 0.64 -23.46
N SER A 43 -7.86 -0.66 -23.16
CA SER A 43 -7.91 -1.14 -21.77
C SER A 43 -6.75 -0.63 -20.93
N GLN A 44 -5.55 -0.52 -21.52
CA GLN A 44 -4.39 0.09 -20.85
C GLN A 44 -4.61 1.58 -20.53
N GLN A 45 -5.40 2.29 -21.34
CA GLN A 45 -5.81 3.69 -21.07
C GLN A 45 -6.96 3.82 -20.07
N GLY A 46 -7.50 2.70 -19.56
CA GLY A 46 -8.54 2.67 -18.52
C GLY A 46 -9.95 2.38 -19.03
N THR A 47 -10.14 2.06 -20.31
CA THR A 47 -11.45 1.64 -20.85
C THR A 47 -11.78 0.21 -20.40
N THR A 48 -12.96 0.01 -19.82
CA THR A 48 -13.41 -1.31 -19.32
C THR A 48 -14.44 -1.99 -20.21
N PHE A 49 -14.94 -1.31 -21.24
CA PHE A 49 -15.94 -1.84 -22.18
C PHE A 49 -17.26 -2.28 -21.50
N LEU A 50 -17.61 -1.62 -20.40
CA LEU A 50 -18.88 -1.89 -19.72
C LEU A 50 -20.05 -1.69 -20.69
N GLN A 51 -21.01 -2.62 -20.71
CA GLN A 51 -22.19 -2.60 -21.60
C GLN A 51 -21.91 -2.84 -23.09
N SER A 52 -20.65 -3.10 -23.48
CA SER A 52 -20.29 -3.41 -24.87
C SER A 52 -20.27 -4.91 -25.12
N ARG A 53 -20.72 -5.32 -26.32
CA ARG A 53 -20.45 -6.64 -26.89
C ARG A 53 -19.34 -6.54 -27.95
N ILE A 54 -18.30 -7.35 -27.84
CA ILE A 54 -17.19 -7.43 -28.79
C ILE A 54 -17.20 -8.82 -29.41
N VAL A 55 -17.24 -8.90 -30.74
CA VAL A 55 -17.37 -10.14 -31.51
C VAL A 55 -16.18 -10.30 -32.45
N LEU A 56 -15.58 -11.48 -32.49
CA LEU A 56 -14.59 -11.82 -33.52
C LEU A 56 -15.29 -12.26 -34.81
N ASP A 57 -14.82 -11.75 -35.95
CA ASP A 57 -15.34 -12.09 -37.28
C ASP A 57 -14.43 -13.03 -38.08
N ASN A 58 -13.17 -13.17 -37.67
CA ASN A 58 -12.15 -13.95 -38.37
C ASN A 58 -11.20 -14.62 -37.37
N ASP A 59 -10.53 -15.68 -37.82
CA ASP A 59 -9.34 -16.20 -37.16
C ASP A 59 -8.20 -15.18 -37.27
N LEU A 60 -7.44 -14.96 -36.19
CA LEU A 60 -6.43 -13.91 -36.10
C LEU A 60 -5.09 -14.46 -35.59
N ASP A 61 -4.03 -14.27 -36.38
CA ASP A 61 -2.64 -14.61 -36.01
C ASP A 61 -1.94 -13.40 -35.38
N MET A 62 -1.81 -13.44 -34.05
CA MET A 62 -1.19 -12.40 -33.23
C MET A 62 0.33 -12.55 -33.14
N GLY A 63 0.94 -13.44 -33.93
CA GLY A 63 2.35 -13.81 -33.83
C GLY A 63 3.36 -12.73 -34.22
N ALA A 64 2.94 -11.58 -34.76
CA ALA A 64 3.84 -10.50 -35.19
C ALA A 64 4.51 -9.74 -34.02
N HIS A 65 3.79 -9.57 -32.90
CA HIS A 65 4.24 -8.78 -31.73
C HIS A 65 3.84 -9.48 -30.43
N TYR A 66 4.44 -9.09 -29.30
CA TYR A 66 4.03 -9.58 -27.99
C TYR A 66 2.65 -9.03 -27.60
N TRP A 67 1.82 -9.91 -27.03
CA TRP A 67 0.51 -9.55 -26.51
C TRP A 67 0.63 -8.89 -25.14
N THR A 68 0.03 -7.71 -25.03
CA THR A 68 -0.21 -7.04 -23.75
C THR A 68 -1.59 -7.44 -23.27
N PRO A 69 -1.74 -8.11 -22.11
CA PRO A 69 -3.05 -8.51 -21.59
C PRO A 69 -4.05 -7.36 -21.51
N VAL A 70 -5.32 -7.64 -21.79
CA VAL A 70 -6.40 -6.66 -21.58
C VAL A 70 -6.54 -6.40 -20.08
N LYS A 71 -6.15 -5.22 -19.61
CA LYS A 71 -6.00 -4.89 -18.18
C LYS A 71 -7.26 -5.13 -17.37
N LYS A 72 -8.38 -4.59 -17.83
CA LYS A 72 -9.71 -4.76 -17.23
C LYS A 72 -10.76 -4.83 -18.33
N PHE A 73 -11.62 -5.82 -18.25
CA PHE A 73 -12.73 -6.01 -19.17
C PHE A 73 -14.03 -6.32 -18.40
N GLY A 74 -15.10 -5.57 -18.67
CA GLY A 74 -16.41 -5.74 -18.05
C GLY A 74 -17.56 -5.86 -19.06
N GLY A 75 -17.25 -5.99 -20.35
CA GLY A 75 -18.23 -6.23 -21.42
C GLY A 75 -18.49 -7.72 -21.65
N PHE A 76 -19.04 -8.03 -22.82
CA PHE A 76 -19.22 -9.39 -23.35
C PHE A 76 -18.24 -9.61 -24.50
N PHE A 77 -17.28 -10.50 -24.34
CA PHE A 77 -16.36 -10.91 -25.41
C PHE A 77 -16.82 -12.24 -26.01
N ASP A 78 -17.21 -12.22 -27.28
CA ASP A 78 -17.64 -13.37 -28.04
C ASP A 78 -16.58 -13.77 -29.06
N GLY A 79 -15.95 -14.92 -28.85
CA GLY A 79 -15.01 -15.49 -29.81
C GLY A 79 -15.70 -16.02 -31.07
N ASN A 80 -17.03 -16.26 -31.02
CA ASN A 80 -17.85 -16.62 -32.17
C ASN A 80 -17.27 -17.78 -33.01
N GLY A 81 -16.66 -18.77 -32.33
CA GLY A 81 -16.02 -19.93 -32.93
C GLY A 81 -14.68 -19.68 -33.62
N HIS A 82 -14.16 -18.44 -33.59
CA HIS A 82 -12.90 -18.07 -34.23
C HIS A 82 -11.68 -18.35 -33.34
N THR A 83 -10.56 -18.63 -34.01
CA THR A 83 -9.29 -19.00 -33.37
C THR A 83 -8.33 -17.81 -33.32
N LEU A 84 -7.77 -17.58 -32.13
CA LEU A 84 -6.60 -16.74 -31.94
C LEU A 84 -5.34 -17.59 -31.90
N SER A 85 -4.39 -17.28 -32.78
CA SER A 85 -3.07 -17.89 -32.86
C SER A 85 -2.00 -16.89 -32.45
N GLY A 86 -0.82 -17.37 -32.05
CA GLY A 86 0.37 -16.54 -31.85
C GLY A 86 0.31 -15.55 -30.69
N VAL A 87 -0.70 -15.63 -29.81
CA VAL A 87 -0.80 -14.78 -28.62
C VAL A 87 0.33 -15.14 -27.66
N GLN A 88 1.33 -14.27 -27.54
CA GLN A 88 2.51 -14.49 -26.69
C GLN A 88 2.65 -13.40 -25.64
N VAL A 89 2.49 -13.77 -24.36
CA VAL A 89 2.65 -12.86 -23.22
C VAL A 89 4.04 -13.07 -22.61
N GLN A 90 4.83 -11.99 -22.54
CA GLN A 90 6.12 -11.94 -21.86
C GLN A 90 6.01 -11.11 -20.57
N ALA A 91 6.50 -11.66 -19.46
CA ALA A 91 6.52 -11.06 -18.11
C ALA A 91 5.16 -11.01 -17.39
N GLY A 92 4.77 -12.14 -16.79
CA GLY A 92 3.59 -12.26 -15.94
C GLY A 92 3.86 -11.86 -14.49
N VAL A 93 3.89 -10.55 -14.22
CA VAL A 93 3.77 -10.00 -12.86
C VAL A 93 2.31 -9.62 -12.62
N GLY A 94 1.73 -10.05 -11.50
CA GLY A 94 0.29 -9.84 -11.22
C GLY A 94 -0.62 -10.67 -12.12
N ASN A 95 -1.80 -10.14 -12.45
CA ASN A 95 -2.81 -10.86 -13.22
C ASN A 95 -2.43 -10.93 -14.71
N SER A 96 -2.40 -12.14 -15.30
CA SER A 96 -1.95 -12.34 -16.68
C SER A 96 -2.78 -13.39 -17.43
N GLY A 97 -2.97 -13.18 -18.72
CA GLY A 97 -3.71 -14.04 -19.65
C GLY A 97 -3.96 -13.31 -20.97
N PHE A 98 -4.91 -13.79 -21.78
CA PHE A 98 -5.46 -12.96 -22.85
C PHE A 98 -6.11 -11.69 -22.26
N ILE A 99 -6.89 -11.86 -21.18
CA ILE A 99 -7.43 -10.82 -20.31
C ILE A 99 -6.75 -10.93 -18.94
N ALA A 100 -6.26 -9.83 -18.39
CA ALA A 100 -5.69 -9.80 -17.04
C ALA A 100 -6.81 -9.89 -15.98
N THR A 101 -7.82 -9.03 -16.05
CA THR A 101 -8.93 -9.00 -15.07
C THR A 101 -10.28 -8.89 -15.76
N LEU A 102 -11.17 -9.85 -15.48
CA LEU A 102 -12.57 -9.85 -15.89
C LEU A 102 -13.46 -9.35 -14.75
N GLN A 103 -14.31 -8.37 -15.01
CA GLN A 103 -15.12 -7.68 -14.01
C GLN A 103 -16.62 -7.87 -14.25
N GLY A 104 -17.31 -8.49 -13.29
CA GLY A 104 -18.76 -8.68 -13.31
C GLY A 104 -19.51 -7.61 -12.51
N TYR A 105 -20.82 -7.55 -12.68
CA TYR A 105 -21.71 -6.62 -11.97
C TYR A 105 -22.93 -7.36 -11.40
N TYR A 106 -23.27 -7.05 -10.15
CA TYR A 106 -24.42 -7.65 -9.50
C TYR A 106 -25.71 -7.32 -10.25
N GLY A 107 -26.51 -8.36 -10.54
CA GLY A 107 -27.81 -8.21 -11.19
C GLY A 107 -27.77 -8.07 -12.72
N ASN A 108 -26.60 -8.15 -13.36
CA ASN A 108 -26.50 -8.12 -14.82
C ASN A 108 -25.64 -9.27 -15.38
N PRO A 109 -26.24 -10.31 -15.99
CA PRO A 109 -25.52 -11.48 -16.49
C PRO A 109 -24.75 -11.23 -17.80
N GLU A 110 -24.93 -10.09 -18.46
CA GLU A 110 -24.24 -9.77 -19.72
C GLU A 110 -22.90 -9.04 -19.50
N TYR A 111 -22.57 -8.67 -18.25
CA TYR A 111 -21.35 -7.94 -17.93
C TYR A 111 -20.27 -8.86 -17.37
N GLY A 112 -19.05 -8.76 -17.90
CA GLY A 112 -17.93 -9.59 -17.49
C GLY A 112 -18.05 -11.02 -18.01
N VAL A 113 -18.27 -11.17 -19.31
CA VAL A 113 -18.44 -12.47 -19.98
C VAL A 113 -17.34 -12.68 -21.03
N VAL A 114 -16.75 -13.88 -21.03
CA VAL A 114 -15.93 -14.39 -22.13
C VAL A 114 -16.56 -15.68 -22.62
N TYR A 115 -16.96 -15.71 -23.88
CA TYR A 115 -17.70 -16.80 -24.49
C TYR A 115 -17.00 -17.28 -25.76
N ASP A 116 -16.92 -18.60 -25.95
CA ASP A 116 -16.50 -19.26 -27.20
C ASP A 116 -15.15 -18.77 -27.77
N LEU A 117 -14.21 -18.42 -26.89
CA LEU A 117 -12.87 -17.97 -27.27
C LEU A 117 -11.91 -19.16 -27.36
N ILE A 118 -11.22 -19.29 -28.50
CA ILE A 118 -10.26 -20.36 -28.78
C ILE A 118 -8.85 -19.77 -28.92
N LEU A 119 -7.92 -20.23 -28.08
CA LEU A 119 -6.48 -19.97 -28.18
C LEU A 119 -5.76 -21.26 -28.54
N ASP A 120 -5.07 -21.28 -29.68
CA ASP A 120 -4.45 -22.50 -30.20
C ASP A 120 -3.08 -22.84 -29.56
N GLU A 121 -2.45 -23.93 -30.04
CA GLU A 121 -1.16 -24.44 -29.57
C GLU A 121 0.03 -23.50 -29.79
N THR A 122 -0.11 -22.49 -30.64
CA THR A 122 0.95 -21.51 -30.90
C THR A 122 1.00 -20.40 -29.85
N CYS A 123 -0.03 -20.28 -29.02
CA CYS A 123 -0.14 -19.30 -27.95
C CYS A 123 0.74 -19.68 -26.75
N LYS A 124 1.38 -18.68 -26.11
CA LYS A 124 2.34 -18.90 -25.02
C LYS A 124 2.23 -17.83 -23.94
N ILE A 125 2.26 -18.27 -22.70
CA ILE A 125 2.45 -17.37 -21.54
C ILE A 125 3.75 -17.81 -20.88
N THR A 126 4.74 -16.92 -20.90
CA THR A 126 6.09 -17.22 -20.41
C THR A 126 6.59 -16.19 -19.42
N SER A 127 7.31 -16.67 -18.40
CA SER A 127 8.00 -15.83 -17.45
C SER A 127 9.37 -16.40 -17.10
N SER A 128 10.37 -15.51 -17.01
CA SER A 128 11.73 -15.83 -16.57
C SER A 128 12.22 -14.77 -15.58
N ASN A 129 12.79 -15.20 -14.45
CA ASN A 129 13.47 -14.36 -13.45
C ASN A 129 12.61 -13.26 -12.76
N GLN A 130 11.38 -13.56 -12.31
CA GLN A 130 10.49 -12.54 -11.72
C GLN A 130 10.37 -12.58 -10.18
N LEU A 131 10.20 -11.36 -9.64
CA LEU A 131 9.54 -10.93 -8.39
C LEU A 131 8.53 -9.87 -8.85
N PRO A 132 7.31 -9.70 -8.28
CA PRO A 132 6.55 -10.43 -7.24
C PRO A 132 5.45 -11.39 -7.77
N ASP A 133 4.53 -11.81 -6.88
CA ASP A 133 3.39 -12.75 -7.07
C ASP A 133 2.59 -12.60 -8.38
N ALA A 134 2.00 -13.69 -8.85
CA ALA A 134 1.31 -13.76 -10.13
C ALA A 134 0.05 -14.65 -10.11
N THR A 135 -0.98 -14.20 -10.83
CA THR A 135 -2.24 -14.95 -11.06
C THR A 135 -2.44 -15.10 -12.56
N VAL A 136 -2.34 -16.33 -13.07
CA VAL A 136 -2.14 -16.57 -14.50
C VAL A 136 -3.16 -17.55 -15.04
N GLY A 137 -3.94 -17.11 -16.02
CA GLY A 137 -4.81 -17.98 -16.81
C GLY A 137 -4.42 -17.95 -18.28
N GLY A 138 -4.64 -19.05 -19.01
CA GLY A 138 -4.49 -19.04 -20.47
C GLY A 138 -5.39 -18.00 -21.13
N ILE A 139 -6.61 -17.83 -20.60
CA ILE A 139 -7.61 -16.88 -21.11
C ILE A 139 -7.75 -15.68 -20.16
N VAL A 140 -8.01 -15.93 -18.88
CA VAL A 140 -8.27 -14.88 -17.89
C VAL A 140 -7.33 -15.01 -16.70
N GLY A 141 -6.59 -13.97 -16.33
CA GLY A 141 -5.80 -13.96 -15.08
C GLY A 141 -6.71 -14.12 -13.86
N GLU A 142 -7.48 -13.08 -13.56
CA GLU A 142 -8.43 -13.04 -12.44
C GLU A 142 -9.85 -12.76 -12.94
N ALA A 143 -10.79 -13.63 -12.59
CA ALA A 143 -12.22 -13.43 -12.85
C ALA A 143 -12.95 -13.06 -11.55
N MET A 144 -13.43 -11.82 -11.44
CA MET A 144 -14.09 -11.31 -10.24
C MET A 144 -15.50 -11.91 -10.05
N ALA A 145 -16.16 -11.57 -8.94
CA ALA A 145 -17.54 -11.97 -8.67
C ALA A 145 -18.49 -11.57 -9.82
N TYR A 146 -19.51 -12.39 -10.04
CA TYR A 146 -20.54 -12.20 -11.07
C TYR A 146 -20.03 -12.26 -12.53
N THR A 147 -18.87 -12.85 -12.77
CA THR A 147 -18.35 -13.09 -14.12
C THR A 147 -18.72 -14.46 -14.66
N THR A 148 -18.66 -14.63 -15.98
CA THR A 148 -18.86 -15.92 -16.66
C THR A 148 -17.77 -16.16 -17.70
N ILE A 149 -17.11 -17.31 -17.61
CA ILE A 149 -16.23 -17.84 -18.67
C ILE A 149 -16.89 -19.11 -19.19
N ALA A 150 -17.25 -19.15 -20.47
CA ALA A 150 -18.02 -20.27 -21.00
C ALA A 150 -17.60 -20.70 -22.40
N ALA A 151 -17.63 -22.00 -22.66
CA ALA A 151 -17.32 -22.62 -23.96
C ALA A 151 -15.92 -22.25 -24.52
N CYS A 152 -14.99 -21.82 -23.67
CA CYS A 152 -13.67 -21.40 -24.14
C CYS A 152 -12.68 -22.56 -24.18
N ARG A 153 -11.69 -22.48 -25.08
CA ARG A 153 -10.64 -23.49 -25.26
C ARG A 153 -9.25 -22.87 -25.23
N PHE A 154 -8.35 -23.45 -24.43
CA PHE A 154 -6.93 -23.09 -24.41
C PHE A 154 -6.07 -24.31 -24.75
N ALA A 155 -5.32 -24.24 -25.84
CA ALA A 155 -4.38 -25.28 -26.29
C ALA A 155 -2.90 -24.85 -26.21
N GLY A 156 -2.63 -23.60 -25.84
CA GLY A 156 -1.28 -23.04 -25.74
C GLY A 156 -0.45 -23.56 -24.55
N SER A 157 0.72 -22.98 -24.31
CA SER A 157 1.58 -23.38 -23.18
C SER A 157 1.75 -22.28 -22.14
N ILE A 158 1.66 -22.62 -20.86
CA ILE A 158 2.00 -21.75 -19.73
C ILE A 158 3.29 -22.27 -19.10
N THR A 159 4.35 -21.46 -19.11
CA THR A 159 5.68 -21.88 -18.64
C THR A 159 6.31 -20.81 -17.76
N PHE A 160 6.59 -21.18 -16.50
CA PHE A 160 7.24 -20.33 -15.51
C PHE A 160 8.55 -20.99 -15.08
N GLU A 161 9.67 -20.44 -15.54
CA GLU A 161 11.01 -20.91 -15.17
C GLU A 161 11.61 -20.02 -14.09
N LYS A 162 12.29 -20.62 -13.12
CA LYS A 162 13.00 -19.93 -12.03
C LYS A 162 12.10 -19.00 -11.20
N TYR A 163 10.89 -19.44 -10.94
CA TYR A 163 9.88 -18.64 -10.26
C TYR A 163 10.22 -18.38 -8.78
N ARG A 164 9.85 -17.19 -8.30
CA ARG A 164 9.99 -16.72 -6.91
C ARG A 164 8.72 -15.97 -6.52
N GLY A 165 8.10 -16.32 -5.40
CA GLY A 165 6.81 -15.75 -4.95
C GLY A 165 5.64 -16.74 -4.96
N GLU A 166 4.42 -16.24 -4.81
CA GLU A 166 3.18 -17.02 -4.87
C GLU A 166 2.64 -17.04 -6.31
N LEU A 167 2.38 -18.23 -6.86
CA LEU A 167 1.80 -18.40 -8.19
C LEU A 167 0.46 -19.12 -8.10
N THR A 168 -0.60 -18.44 -8.53
CA THR A 168 -1.89 -19.08 -8.83
C THR A 168 -2.00 -19.23 -10.34
N VAL A 169 -2.16 -20.46 -10.84
CA VAL A 169 -2.13 -20.73 -12.29
C VAL A 169 -3.25 -21.67 -12.75
N GLY A 170 -3.86 -21.36 -13.89
CA GLY A 170 -4.71 -22.33 -14.57
C GLY A 170 -4.79 -22.19 -16.08
N GLY A 171 -5.27 -23.25 -16.74
CA GLY A 171 -5.32 -23.29 -18.21
C GLY A 171 -6.35 -22.33 -18.80
N ILE A 172 -7.46 -22.10 -18.08
CA ILE A 172 -8.51 -21.15 -18.50
C ILE A 172 -8.42 -19.88 -17.67
N ALA A 173 -8.53 -20.01 -16.36
CA ALA A 173 -8.45 -18.92 -15.40
C ALA A 173 -7.30 -19.10 -14.42
N GLY A 174 -6.66 -18.03 -13.97
CA GLY A 174 -5.76 -18.12 -12.81
C GLY A 174 -6.57 -18.27 -11.52
N SER A 175 -7.43 -17.30 -11.25
CA SER A 175 -8.35 -17.31 -10.10
C SER A 175 -9.77 -16.92 -10.54
N THR A 176 -10.79 -17.46 -9.87
CA THR A 176 -12.18 -17.11 -10.14
C THR A 176 -13.06 -16.97 -8.90
N ASP A 177 -13.83 -15.88 -8.87
CA ASP A 177 -14.98 -15.64 -8.01
C ASP A 177 -16.32 -15.73 -8.78
N GLY A 178 -16.25 -16.08 -10.07
CA GLY A 178 -17.36 -16.19 -11.00
C GLY A 178 -17.74 -17.63 -11.35
N THR A 179 -18.30 -17.86 -12.54
CA THR A 179 -18.63 -19.21 -13.03
C THR A 179 -17.80 -19.60 -14.25
N VAL A 180 -17.43 -20.89 -14.34
CA VAL A 180 -16.67 -21.45 -15.47
C VAL A 180 -17.40 -22.67 -16.00
N ASN A 181 -17.87 -22.61 -17.25
CA ASN A 181 -18.78 -23.62 -17.80
C ASN A 181 -18.31 -24.14 -19.16
N GLY A 182 -18.25 -25.47 -19.32
CA GLY A 182 -17.99 -26.10 -20.62
C GLY A 182 -16.63 -25.73 -21.24
N CYS A 183 -15.64 -25.36 -20.43
CA CYS A 183 -14.33 -24.96 -20.93
C CYS A 183 -13.37 -26.16 -21.07
N LEU A 184 -12.46 -26.08 -22.04
CA LEU A 184 -11.50 -27.12 -22.36
C LEU A 184 -10.06 -26.60 -22.27
N ASN A 185 -9.26 -27.18 -21.38
CA ASN A 185 -7.81 -26.99 -21.39
C ASN A 185 -7.12 -28.18 -22.05
N GLU A 186 -6.41 -27.95 -23.14
CA GLU A 186 -5.48 -28.90 -23.77
C GLU A 186 -4.01 -28.45 -23.61
N GLY A 187 -3.81 -27.22 -23.16
CA GLY A 187 -2.52 -26.59 -22.96
C GLY A 187 -1.73 -27.13 -21.77
N GLY A 188 -0.41 -27.25 -21.94
CA GLY A 188 0.49 -27.68 -20.88
C GLY A 188 0.84 -26.55 -19.91
N ILE A 189 0.86 -26.85 -18.60
CA ILE A 189 1.29 -25.94 -17.53
C ILE A 189 2.58 -26.49 -16.93
N THR A 190 3.67 -25.74 -17.01
CA THR A 190 4.98 -26.11 -16.43
C THR A 190 5.50 -25.01 -15.52
N VAL A 191 5.79 -25.36 -14.27
CA VAL A 191 6.32 -24.44 -13.26
C VAL A 191 7.60 -25.01 -12.66
N GLU A 192 8.65 -24.19 -12.59
CA GLU A 192 9.90 -24.50 -11.91
C GLU A 192 10.19 -23.46 -10.82
N VAL A 193 10.20 -23.89 -9.56
CA VAL A 193 10.53 -23.05 -8.40
C VAL A 193 11.99 -23.28 -8.02
N THR A 194 12.83 -22.26 -8.18
CA THR A 194 14.28 -22.37 -7.92
C THR A 194 14.75 -21.68 -6.64
N GLU A 195 13.89 -20.88 -5.98
CA GLU A 195 14.18 -20.26 -4.68
C GLU A 195 12.99 -20.36 -3.71
N SER A 196 12.53 -19.24 -3.13
CA SER A 196 11.33 -19.19 -2.28
C SER A 196 10.10 -18.94 -3.12
N GLY A 197 9.08 -19.79 -2.98
CA GLY A 197 7.81 -19.64 -3.67
C GLY A 197 6.86 -20.81 -3.49
N SER A 198 5.58 -20.53 -3.69
CA SER A 198 4.45 -21.46 -3.60
C SER A 198 3.68 -21.51 -4.92
N VAL A 199 3.04 -22.64 -5.21
CA VAL A 199 2.22 -22.81 -6.43
C VAL A 199 0.88 -23.43 -6.06
N SER A 200 -0.21 -22.75 -6.44
CA SER A 200 -1.57 -23.30 -6.51
C SER A 200 -2.00 -23.37 -7.97
N GLY A 201 -2.13 -24.58 -8.50
CA GLY A 201 -2.42 -24.78 -9.92
C GLY A 201 -3.63 -25.68 -10.18
N GLY A 202 -4.42 -25.32 -11.19
CA GLY A 202 -5.47 -26.19 -11.72
C GLY A 202 -5.47 -26.22 -13.25
N GLY A 203 -5.79 -27.35 -13.87
CA GLY A 203 -5.87 -27.41 -15.34
C GLY A 203 -6.93 -26.48 -15.93
N ILE A 204 -8.00 -26.17 -15.17
CA ILE A 204 -8.99 -25.16 -15.53
C ILE A 204 -8.74 -23.86 -14.78
N THR A 205 -8.70 -23.92 -13.44
CA THR A 205 -8.51 -22.74 -12.58
C THR A 205 -7.59 -23.03 -11.40
N GLY A 206 -6.71 -22.09 -11.06
CA GLY A 206 -5.85 -22.18 -9.88
C GLY A 206 -6.67 -22.15 -8.59
N ASP A 207 -7.33 -21.04 -8.30
CA ASP A 207 -8.13 -20.88 -7.07
C ASP A 207 -9.59 -20.49 -7.34
N CYS A 208 -10.47 -20.79 -6.37
CA CYS A 208 -11.89 -20.44 -6.39
C CYS A 208 -12.33 -19.82 -5.06
N ASN A 209 -12.24 -18.50 -4.89
CA ASN A 209 -12.28 -17.83 -3.56
C ASN A 209 -13.68 -17.29 -3.14
N GLY A 210 -14.64 -17.26 -4.05
CA GLY A 210 -16.01 -16.76 -3.84
C GLY A 210 -17.00 -17.78 -3.25
N LYS A 211 -18.19 -17.28 -2.85
CA LYS A 211 -19.33 -18.09 -2.37
C LYS A 211 -20.29 -18.40 -3.53
N ASN A 212 -20.81 -19.63 -3.60
CA ASN A 212 -21.73 -20.09 -4.66
C ASN A 212 -21.12 -20.17 -6.07
N ILE A 213 -19.81 -20.36 -6.18
CA ILE A 213 -19.13 -20.61 -7.46
C ILE A 213 -19.60 -21.93 -8.06
N ARG A 214 -19.75 -21.97 -9.39
CA ARG A 214 -20.03 -23.19 -10.14
C ARG A 214 -19.00 -23.38 -11.24
N ILE A 215 -18.34 -24.53 -11.22
CA ILE A 215 -17.49 -25.02 -12.30
C ILE A 215 -18.13 -26.27 -12.85
N THR A 216 -18.62 -26.19 -14.09
CA THR A 216 -19.49 -27.23 -14.65
C THR A 216 -19.01 -27.68 -16.02
N GLY A 217 -18.96 -28.99 -16.27
CA GLY A 217 -18.72 -29.52 -17.62
C GLY A 217 -17.33 -29.22 -18.19
N CYS A 218 -16.36 -28.88 -17.35
CA CYS A 218 -15.01 -28.50 -17.80
C CYS A 218 -14.10 -29.72 -17.91
N VAL A 219 -13.20 -29.70 -18.90
CA VAL A 219 -12.30 -30.83 -19.18
C VAL A 219 -10.85 -30.35 -19.25
N ASN A 220 -9.96 -31.03 -18.53
CA ASN A 220 -8.51 -30.84 -18.68
C ASN A 220 -7.87 -32.06 -19.33
N ARG A 221 -7.23 -31.85 -20.48
CA ARG A 221 -6.33 -32.78 -21.17
C ARG A 221 -4.88 -32.37 -21.10
N GLY A 222 -4.63 -31.09 -20.75
CA GLY A 222 -3.29 -30.54 -20.60
C GLY A 222 -2.49 -31.22 -19.50
N LYS A 223 -1.19 -31.40 -19.75
CA LYS A 223 -0.24 -31.90 -18.74
C LYS A 223 0.15 -30.79 -17.77
N LEU A 224 0.08 -31.07 -16.47
CA LEU A 224 0.51 -30.16 -15.42
C LEU A 224 1.81 -30.69 -14.79
N SER A 225 2.83 -29.85 -14.72
CA SER A 225 4.16 -30.21 -14.21
C SER A 225 4.70 -29.15 -13.25
N GLY A 226 5.03 -29.55 -12.02
CA GLY A 226 5.66 -28.69 -11.02
C GLY A 226 6.99 -29.26 -10.57
N ASN A 227 8.08 -28.51 -10.68
CA ASN A 227 9.42 -28.94 -10.29
C ASN A 227 10.03 -27.96 -9.29
N SER A 228 10.70 -28.49 -8.27
CA SER A 228 11.49 -27.67 -7.36
C SER A 228 12.68 -28.45 -6.81
N SER A 229 13.83 -27.79 -6.74
CA SER A 229 15.01 -28.31 -6.02
C SER A 229 15.44 -27.41 -4.86
N SER A 230 14.61 -26.41 -4.52
CA SER A 230 14.92 -25.40 -3.53
C SER A 230 14.39 -25.80 -2.15
N TYR A 231 15.26 -25.84 -1.16
CA TYR A 231 14.85 -26.04 0.24
C TYR A 231 14.02 -24.87 0.82
N LYS A 232 13.95 -23.74 0.11
CA LYS A 232 13.16 -22.56 0.48
C LYS A 232 11.76 -22.56 -0.14
N THR A 233 11.41 -23.56 -0.96
CA THR A 233 10.07 -23.65 -1.55
C THR A 233 9.02 -23.79 -0.46
N GLU A 234 7.88 -23.14 -0.67
CA GLU A 234 6.76 -23.16 0.27
C GLU A 234 5.72 -24.23 -0.08
N GLY A 235 5.88 -24.92 -1.21
CA GLY A 235 5.05 -26.05 -1.64
C GLY A 235 4.55 -25.91 -3.07
N ILE A 236 4.17 -27.04 -3.65
CA ILE A 236 3.56 -27.09 -4.99
C ILE A 236 2.30 -27.94 -4.88
N SER A 237 1.16 -27.35 -5.26
CA SER A 237 -0.14 -28.01 -5.28
C SER A 237 -0.73 -27.91 -6.69
N LEU A 238 -0.95 -29.03 -7.36
CA LEU A 238 -1.52 -29.07 -8.73
C LEU A 238 -2.72 -30.00 -8.82
N ALA A 239 -3.81 -29.51 -9.39
CA ALA A 239 -5.01 -30.31 -9.66
C ALA A 239 -5.42 -30.29 -11.12
N GLY A 240 -6.14 -31.32 -11.58
CA GLY A 240 -6.57 -31.38 -12.97
C GLY A 240 -7.64 -30.34 -13.32
N ILE A 241 -8.50 -29.95 -12.37
CA ILE A 241 -9.55 -28.93 -12.62
C ILE A 241 -9.29 -27.68 -11.81
N VAL A 242 -9.35 -27.78 -10.47
CA VAL A 242 -9.31 -26.64 -9.55
C VAL A 242 -8.23 -26.82 -8.49
N GLY A 243 -7.26 -25.93 -8.34
CA GLY A 243 -6.29 -26.01 -7.24
C GLY A 243 -7.00 -26.06 -5.87
N THR A 244 -7.73 -25.00 -5.50
CA THR A 244 -8.50 -24.90 -4.24
C THR A 244 -9.99 -24.64 -4.44
N ASN A 245 -10.86 -25.49 -3.88
CA ASN A 245 -12.32 -25.34 -3.90
C ASN A 245 -12.85 -24.89 -2.52
N PHE A 246 -13.23 -23.61 -2.37
CA PHE A 246 -13.73 -23.05 -1.11
C PHE A 246 -15.18 -23.42 -0.76
N SER A 247 -15.63 -23.08 0.45
CA SER A 247 -16.95 -23.43 0.97
C SER A 247 -18.08 -22.72 0.22
N GLY A 248 -19.12 -23.48 -0.13
CA GLY A 248 -20.24 -23.01 -0.96
C GLY A 248 -20.01 -23.12 -2.46
N SER A 249 -18.83 -23.55 -2.90
CA SER A 249 -18.51 -23.77 -4.32
C SER A 249 -18.82 -25.20 -4.76
N THR A 250 -19.23 -25.37 -6.03
CA THR A 250 -19.58 -26.67 -6.63
C THR A 250 -18.78 -26.94 -7.89
N ILE A 251 -18.08 -28.07 -7.90
CA ILE A 251 -17.47 -28.66 -9.10
C ILE A 251 -18.37 -29.80 -9.55
N ASN A 252 -18.96 -29.68 -10.74
CA ASN A 252 -19.94 -30.64 -11.26
C ASN A 252 -19.57 -31.11 -12.66
N ASN A 253 -19.66 -32.41 -12.91
CA ASN A 253 -19.49 -32.97 -14.25
C ASN A 253 -18.17 -32.57 -14.92
N CYS A 254 -17.08 -32.51 -14.16
CA CYS A 254 -15.76 -32.13 -14.67
C CYS A 254 -14.85 -33.35 -14.80
N LEU A 255 -13.96 -33.33 -15.79
CA LEU A 255 -13.10 -34.47 -16.13
C LEU A 255 -11.64 -34.07 -16.29
N ASN A 256 -10.75 -34.71 -15.53
CA ASN A 256 -9.32 -34.65 -15.79
C ASN A 256 -8.84 -35.89 -16.53
N GLU A 257 -8.34 -35.67 -17.75
CA GLU A 257 -7.63 -36.64 -18.57
C GLU A 257 -6.11 -36.37 -18.60
N GLY A 258 -5.71 -35.15 -18.26
CA GLY A 258 -4.33 -34.69 -18.26
C GLY A 258 -3.46 -35.35 -17.18
N GLU A 259 -2.18 -35.55 -17.50
CA GLU A 259 -1.20 -36.05 -16.56
C GLU A 259 -0.75 -34.95 -15.59
N ILE A 260 -0.66 -35.26 -14.29
CA ILE A 260 -0.19 -34.33 -13.26
C ILE A 260 1.07 -34.89 -12.63
N ASN A 261 2.16 -34.13 -12.70
CA ASN A 261 3.47 -34.50 -12.16
C ASN A 261 4.03 -33.42 -11.26
N ILE A 262 4.43 -33.80 -10.05
CA ILE A 262 5.23 -32.94 -9.16
C ILE A 262 6.54 -33.65 -8.85
N ARG A 263 7.66 -32.93 -8.96
CA ARG A 263 8.98 -33.42 -8.58
C ARG A 263 9.65 -32.45 -7.62
N PHE A 264 10.04 -32.96 -6.46
CA PHE A 264 10.80 -32.23 -5.47
C PHE A 264 12.03 -33.01 -5.02
N SER A 265 13.20 -32.38 -5.05
CA SER A 265 14.44 -32.97 -4.53
C SER A 265 15.30 -31.94 -3.82
N SER A 266 15.68 -32.20 -2.56
CA SER A 266 16.46 -31.25 -1.76
C SER A 266 17.40 -31.97 -0.80
N SER A 267 18.59 -31.40 -0.59
CA SER A 267 19.54 -31.88 0.43
C SER A 267 19.11 -31.56 1.86
N GLN A 268 18.13 -30.67 2.05
CA GLN A 268 17.60 -30.24 3.35
C GLN A 268 16.12 -30.60 3.52
N THR A 269 15.72 -30.90 4.76
CA THR A 269 14.34 -31.19 5.15
C THR A 269 13.46 -29.93 5.06
N VAL A 270 12.30 -30.04 4.41
CA VAL A 270 11.30 -28.97 4.25
C VAL A 270 9.94 -29.47 4.73
N TYR A 271 9.16 -28.63 5.41
CA TYR A 271 7.83 -28.97 5.95
C TYR A 271 6.67 -28.58 5.03
N SER A 272 6.96 -28.20 3.79
CA SER A 272 6.01 -27.68 2.83
C SER A 272 5.17 -28.78 2.15
N PRO A 273 3.91 -28.49 1.81
CA PRO A 273 3.03 -29.46 1.16
C PRO A 273 3.39 -29.65 -0.32
N PHE A 274 3.55 -30.91 -0.73
CA PHE A 274 3.59 -31.30 -2.14
C PHE A 274 2.37 -32.17 -2.42
N SER A 275 1.38 -31.58 -3.11
CA SER A 275 0.05 -32.18 -3.23
C SER A 275 -0.43 -32.23 -4.67
N ALA A 276 -1.05 -33.34 -5.07
CA ALA A 276 -1.67 -33.43 -6.39
C ALA A 276 -3.01 -34.16 -6.38
N ALA A 277 -3.92 -33.75 -7.26
CA ALA A 277 -5.25 -34.35 -7.37
C ALA A 277 -5.82 -34.32 -8.77
N GLY A 278 -6.72 -35.26 -9.09
CA GLY A 278 -7.36 -35.28 -10.40
C GLY A 278 -8.36 -34.14 -10.57
N ILE A 279 -9.16 -33.83 -9.55
CA ILE A 279 -10.15 -32.75 -9.61
C ILE A 279 -9.70 -31.54 -8.81
N THR A 280 -9.44 -31.68 -7.50
CA THR A 280 -9.05 -30.54 -6.67
C THR A 280 -8.06 -30.85 -5.55
N THR A 281 -7.05 -30.02 -5.31
CA THR A 281 -6.08 -30.32 -4.24
C THR A 281 -6.69 -30.16 -2.86
N SER A 282 -7.50 -29.12 -2.65
CA SER A 282 -8.10 -28.80 -1.35
C SER A 282 -9.60 -28.57 -1.53
N ASN A 283 -10.42 -29.47 -1.01
CA ASN A 283 -11.88 -29.40 -1.11
C ASN A 283 -12.54 -28.99 0.21
N TYR A 284 -13.19 -27.82 0.21
CA TYR A 284 -14.08 -27.34 1.27
C TYR A 284 -15.54 -27.23 0.81
N GLY A 285 -15.82 -27.47 -0.48
CA GLY A 285 -17.14 -27.38 -1.11
C GLY A 285 -17.71 -28.74 -1.51
N LEU A 286 -18.45 -28.76 -2.63
CA LEU A 286 -19.03 -29.97 -3.22
C LEU A 286 -18.33 -30.33 -4.53
N VAL A 287 -17.82 -31.55 -4.63
CA VAL A 287 -17.43 -32.20 -5.88
C VAL A 287 -18.48 -33.26 -6.20
N ILE A 288 -19.07 -33.18 -7.40
CA ILE A 288 -20.12 -34.12 -7.81
C ILE A 288 -19.97 -34.55 -9.27
N ASN A 289 -20.30 -35.80 -9.58
CA ASN A 289 -20.30 -36.34 -10.95
C ASN A 289 -18.98 -36.13 -11.71
N SER A 290 -17.85 -36.07 -11.00
CA SER A 290 -16.57 -35.67 -11.59
C SER A 290 -15.57 -36.82 -11.61
N GLY A 291 -14.67 -36.81 -12.59
CA GLY A 291 -13.84 -37.96 -12.92
C GLY A 291 -12.37 -37.62 -13.10
N ASN A 292 -11.50 -38.54 -12.70
CA ASN A 292 -10.09 -38.53 -13.07
C ASN A 292 -9.70 -39.80 -13.82
N THR A 293 -9.19 -39.62 -15.04
CA THR A 293 -8.58 -40.68 -15.86
C THR A 293 -7.08 -40.47 -16.04
N GLY A 294 -6.61 -39.24 -15.86
CA GLY A 294 -5.20 -38.89 -15.94
C GLY A 294 -4.35 -39.50 -14.82
N ARG A 295 -3.10 -39.82 -15.14
CA ARG A 295 -2.12 -40.30 -14.15
C ARG A 295 -1.66 -39.14 -13.27
N ILE A 296 -1.61 -39.37 -11.96
CA ILE A 296 -1.17 -38.39 -10.96
C ILE A 296 0.06 -38.93 -10.25
N ALA A 297 1.16 -38.19 -10.28
CA ALA A 297 2.39 -38.58 -9.63
C ALA A 297 3.06 -37.43 -8.88
N VAL A 298 3.37 -37.67 -7.62
CA VAL A 298 4.22 -36.78 -6.81
C VAL A 298 5.45 -37.59 -6.40
N GLN A 299 6.62 -37.12 -6.82
CA GLN A 299 7.92 -37.63 -6.40
C GLN A 299 8.58 -36.56 -5.54
N SER A 300 8.74 -36.81 -4.25
CA SER A 300 9.26 -35.82 -3.30
C SER A 300 10.25 -36.44 -2.32
N ASP A 301 11.35 -35.75 -2.05
CA ASP A 301 12.23 -36.08 -0.92
C ASP A 301 11.58 -35.75 0.46
N MET A 302 10.34 -35.27 0.48
CA MET A 302 9.54 -34.93 1.67
C MET A 302 8.18 -35.66 1.66
N LYS A 303 7.22 -35.19 2.47
CA LYS A 303 5.84 -35.70 2.46
C LYS A 303 5.17 -35.42 1.12
N ALA A 304 4.51 -36.44 0.57
CA ALA A 304 3.63 -36.33 -0.57
C ALA A 304 2.17 -36.59 -0.15
N THR A 305 1.23 -35.82 -0.69
CA THR A 305 -0.22 -36.07 -0.52
C THR A 305 -0.87 -36.16 -1.89
N VAL A 306 -1.50 -37.28 -2.23
CA VAL A 306 -2.07 -37.50 -3.56
C VAL A 306 -3.43 -38.15 -3.47
N GLY A 307 -4.41 -37.63 -4.22
CA GLY A 307 -5.73 -38.22 -4.32
C GLY A 307 -6.26 -38.28 -5.74
N GLY A 308 -7.07 -39.29 -6.07
CA GLY A 308 -7.64 -39.40 -7.42
C GLY A 308 -8.65 -38.30 -7.72
N ILE A 309 -9.46 -37.91 -6.74
CA ILE A 309 -10.37 -36.77 -6.83
C ILE A 309 -9.80 -35.58 -6.07
N SER A 310 -9.39 -35.78 -4.81
CA SER A 310 -8.85 -34.69 -3.99
C SER A 310 -7.62 -35.01 -3.15
N SER A 311 -6.66 -34.09 -2.99
CA SER A 311 -5.54 -34.35 -2.09
C SER A 311 -5.96 -34.23 -0.62
N HIS A 312 -6.70 -33.18 -0.28
CA HIS A 312 -7.25 -32.90 1.05
C HIS A 312 -8.74 -32.64 0.92
N ASN A 313 -9.55 -33.43 1.64
CA ASN A 313 -11.00 -33.29 1.65
C ASN A 313 -11.53 -32.92 3.04
N SER A 314 -12.14 -31.73 3.11
CA SER A 314 -12.94 -31.20 4.23
C SER A 314 -14.39 -30.91 3.82
N GLY A 315 -14.77 -31.25 2.58
CA GLY A 315 -16.10 -31.05 2.00
C GLY A 315 -16.76 -32.36 1.58
N SER A 316 -17.62 -32.28 0.57
CA SER A 316 -18.36 -33.43 0.04
C SER A 316 -17.85 -33.85 -1.34
N ILE A 317 -17.68 -35.15 -1.55
CA ILE A 317 -17.39 -35.78 -2.83
C ILE A 317 -18.47 -36.82 -3.09
N VAL A 318 -19.21 -36.64 -4.18
CA VAL A 318 -20.41 -37.41 -4.48
C VAL A 318 -20.34 -37.94 -5.91
N ASN A 319 -20.68 -39.21 -6.12
CA ASN A 319 -20.79 -39.83 -7.44
C ASN A 319 -19.59 -39.55 -8.36
N SER A 320 -18.38 -39.65 -7.82
CA SER A 320 -17.14 -39.26 -8.52
C SER A 320 -16.18 -40.44 -8.60
N TYR A 321 -15.37 -40.49 -9.64
CA TYR A 321 -14.56 -41.67 -9.94
C TYR A 321 -13.11 -41.37 -10.26
N ASN A 322 -12.22 -42.27 -9.85
CA ASN A 322 -10.83 -42.30 -10.27
C ASN A 322 -10.52 -43.62 -10.97
N ILE A 323 -10.01 -43.52 -12.19
CA ILE A 323 -9.40 -44.64 -12.91
C ILE A 323 -7.91 -44.39 -13.19
N GLY A 324 -7.45 -43.15 -13.01
CA GLY A 324 -6.05 -42.77 -13.18
C GLY A 324 -5.14 -43.38 -12.12
N ALA A 325 -3.95 -43.80 -12.54
CA ALA A 325 -2.94 -44.32 -11.61
C ALA A 325 -2.40 -43.20 -10.70
N ILE A 326 -2.25 -43.52 -9.41
CA ILE A 326 -1.76 -42.63 -8.36
C ILE A 326 -0.39 -43.13 -7.87
N ALA A 327 0.61 -42.25 -7.96
CA ALA A 327 1.95 -42.46 -7.40
C ALA A 327 2.26 -41.38 -6.35
N CYS A 328 2.25 -41.77 -5.08
CA CYS A 328 2.48 -40.91 -3.92
C CYS A 328 3.87 -41.20 -3.32
N ASN A 329 4.92 -40.79 -4.02
CA ASN A 329 6.31 -41.17 -3.72
C ASN A 329 7.03 -40.11 -2.89
N GLY A 330 6.76 -40.07 -1.57
CA GLY A 330 7.52 -39.25 -0.61
C GLY A 330 8.60 -40.02 0.16
N ARG A 331 9.41 -39.33 0.96
CA ARG A 331 10.50 -39.92 1.76
C ARG A 331 10.02 -40.74 2.95
N LYS A 332 10.65 -41.90 3.18
CA LYS A 332 10.41 -42.81 4.32
C LYS A 332 11.10 -42.30 5.61
N GLY A 333 10.37 -42.07 6.70
CA GLY A 333 10.94 -41.69 8.02
C GLY A 333 9.88 -41.45 9.12
N GLN A 334 10.29 -41.35 10.39
CA GLN A 334 9.36 -41.27 11.54
C GLN A 334 8.54 -39.95 11.65
N THR A 335 8.87 -38.93 10.86
CA THR A 335 8.24 -37.59 10.92
C THR A 335 7.45 -37.21 9.67
N PHE A 336 7.52 -38.00 8.59
CA PHE A 336 6.89 -37.68 7.31
C PHE A 336 6.15 -38.89 6.76
N TYR A 337 4.88 -38.67 6.47
CA TYR A 337 3.85 -39.67 6.27
C TYR A 337 3.17 -39.42 4.92
N ASN A 338 3.27 -40.37 3.98
CA ASN A 338 2.78 -40.20 2.60
C ASN A 338 1.29 -40.55 2.51
N ASN A 339 0.46 -39.59 2.13
CA ASN A 339 -0.99 -39.76 2.17
C ASN A 339 -1.53 -39.98 0.75
N GLY A 340 -1.60 -41.25 0.32
CA GLY A 340 -2.06 -41.62 -1.02
C GLY A 340 -3.44 -42.29 -0.99
N GLY A 341 -4.43 -41.76 -1.72
CA GLY A 341 -5.74 -42.40 -1.77
C GLY A 341 -6.43 -42.36 -3.13
N GLY A 342 -7.16 -43.43 -3.46
CA GLY A 342 -7.85 -43.55 -4.74
C GLY A 342 -8.92 -42.47 -4.98
N ILE A 343 -9.59 -42.01 -3.92
CA ILE A 343 -10.52 -40.87 -3.98
C ILE A 343 -9.88 -39.65 -3.34
N THR A 344 -9.44 -39.77 -2.08
CA THR A 344 -8.80 -38.66 -1.37
C THR A 344 -7.48 -39.04 -0.70
N GLY A 345 -6.49 -38.15 -0.73
CA GLY A 345 -5.24 -38.35 0.02
C GLY A 345 -5.49 -38.28 1.53
N VAL A 346 -6.07 -37.18 1.99
CA VAL A 346 -6.45 -36.91 3.38
C VAL A 346 -7.94 -36.66 3.46
N PHE A 347 -8.59 -37.25 4.46
CA PHE A 347 -9.98 -37.00 4.80
C PHE A 347 -10.09 -36.49 6.24
N GLN A 348 -10.59 -35.27 6.40
CA GLN A 348 -10.59 -34.56 7.68
C GLN A 348 -11.90 -33.83 7.92
N TYR A 349 -12.11 -33.37 9.15
CA TYR A 349 -13.29 -32.62 9.57
C TYR A 349 -13.38 -31.25 8.86
N SER A 350 -14.58 -30.66 8.88
CA SER A 350 -14.82 -29.29 8.43
C SER A 350 -14.69 -28.32 9.59
N THR A 351 -13.97 -27.22 9.40
CA THR A 351 -13.91 -26.09 10.34
C THR A 351 -15.07 -25.09 10.15
N ILE A 352 -15.97 -25.34 9.18
CA ILE A 352 -16.93 -24.33 8.66
C ILE A 352 -18.38 -24.86 8.65
N GLY A 353 -18.69 -25.90 9.43
CA GLY A 353 -20.07 -26.34 9.72
C GLY A 353 -20.73 -27.29 8.70
N ILE A 354 -20.01 -27.80 7.69
CA ILE A 354 -20.52 -28.83 6.76
C ILE A 354 -19.99 -30.19 7.22
N THR A 355 -20.82 -31.23 7.22
CA THR A 355 -20.33 -32.59 7.52
C THR A 355 -19.63 -33.15 6.28
N PRO A 356 -18.31 -33.41 6.31
CA PRO A 356 -17.62 -33.94 5.14
C PRO A 356 -18.12 -35.34 4.79
N LEU A 357 -18.29 -35.61 3.50
CA LEU A 357 -18.94 -36.81 2.99
C LEU A 357 -18.21 -37.33 1.75
N ILE A 358 -17.99 -38.64 1.68
CA ILE A 358 -17.68 -39.36 0.44
C ILE A 358 -18.83 -40.33 0.18
N TYR A 359 -19.53 -40.18 -0.93
CA TYR A 359 -20.72 -40.97 -1.25
C TYR A 359 -20.75 -41.41 -2.71
N GLY A 360 -21.02 -42.69 -2.98
CA GLY A 360 -21.22 -43.17 -4.35
C GLY A 360 -19.96 -43.10 -5.21
N CYS A 361 -18.77 -43.11 -4.60
CA CYS A 361 -17.51 -42.90 -5.34
C CYS A 361 -16.86 -44.22 -5.74
N TYR A 362 -15.99 -44.19 -6.75
CA TYR A 362 -15.36 -45.38 -7.30
C TYR A 362 -13.87 -45.18 -7.60
N ASN A 363 -13.02 -46.12 -7.17
CA ASN A 363 -11.61 -46.16 -7.56
C ASN A 363 -11.22 -47.46 -8.26
N SER A 364 -10.69 -47.37 -9.48
CA SER A 364 -9.97 -48.47 -10.15
C SER A 364 -8.51 -48.15 -10.45
N GLY A 365 -8.08 -46.91 -10.19
CA GLY A 365 -6.71 -46.49 -10.37
C GLY A 365 -5.79 -47.09 -9.31
N THR A 366 -4.67 -47.69 -9.75
CA THR A 366 -3.67 -48.24 -8.83
C THR A 366 -3.11 -47.12 -7.94
N VAL A 367 -3.04 -47.34 -6.62
CA VAL A 367 -2.42 -46.40 -5.68
C VAL A 367 -1.11 -47.00 -5.18
N SER A 368 -0.01 -46.28 -5.37
CA SER A 368 1.35 -46.75 -5.06
C SER A 368 2.16 -45.69 -4.31
N SER A 369 3.12 -46.12 -3.49
CA SER A 369 4.13 -45.27 -2.85
C SER A 369 5.44 -46.02 -2.74
N THR A 370 6.57 -45.34 -2.94
CA THR A 370 7.91 -45.88 -2.68
C THR A 370 8.41 -45.61 -1.25
N GLY A 371 7.64 -44.90 -0.41
CA GLY A 371 8.04 -44.45 0.93
C GLY A 371 7.46 -45.29 2.08
N SER A 372 6.20 -45.02 2.45
CA SER A 372 5.42 -45.79 3.43
C SER A 372 4.18 -46.40 2.79
N GLU A 373 3.96 -47.70 3.01
CA GLU A 373 2.75 -48.41 2.55
C GLU A 373 1.59 -48.25 3.55
N GLU A 374 1.88 -47.82 4.78
CA GLU A 374 0.92 -47.75 5.91
C GLU A 374 -0.19 -46.73 5.73
N GLN A 375 -0.05 -45.78 4.80
CA GLN A 375 -0.96 -44.63 4.62
C GLN A 375 -1.43 -44.50 3.16
N ILE A 376 -1.45 -45.64 2.47
CA ILE A 376 -2.06 -45.78 1.16
C ILE A 376 -3.39 -46.51 1.31
N GLY A 377 -4.48 -45.88 0.85
CA GLY A 377 -5.79 -46.50 0.83
C GLY A 377 -6.41 -46.53 -0.55
N SER A 378 -7.24 -47.54 -0.81
CA SER A 378 -8.00 -47.59 -2.06
C SER A 378 -9.00 -46.44 -2.18
N ILE A 379 -9.47 -45.90 -1.05
CA ILE A 379 -10.40 -44.75 -1.01
C ILE A 379 -9.71 -43.54 -0.38
N ALA A 380 -9.22 -43.67 0.85
CA ALA A 380 -8.59 -42.58 1.60
C ALA A 380 -7.19 -42.97 2.07
N GLY A 381 -6.19 -42.13 1.87
CA GLY A 381 -4.83 -42.38 2.38
C GLY A 381 -4.77 -42.27 3.91
N ASP A 382 -5.24 -41.14 4.44
CA ASP A 382 -5.28 -40.84 5.86
C ASP A 382 -6.64 -40.28 6.29
N ALA A 383 -7.26 -40.91 7.28
CA ALA A 383 -8.49 -40.42 7.93
C ALA A 383 -8.29 -40.21 9.44
N SER A 384 -7.06 -40.03 9.91
CA SER A 384 -6.73 -40.00 11.34
C SER A 384 -6.84 -38.60 11.94
N TYR A 385 -8.02 -38.24 12.44
CA TYR A 385 -8.22 -37.01 13.22
C TYR A 385 -9.03 -37.25 14.50
N LEU A 386 -8.86 -36.35 15.48
CA LEU A 386 -9.55 -36.41 16.77
C LEU A 386 -10.98 -35.84 16.65
N ILE A 387 -11.98 -36.67 16.95
CA ILE A 387 -13.37 -36.21 17.14
C ILE A 387 -13.48 -35.52 18.49
N ASP A 388 -14.03 -34.32 18.50
CA ASP A 388 -14.43 -33.60 19.70
C ASP A 388 -15.73 -32.81 19.47
N LYS A 389 -16.14 -31.98 20.43
CA LYS A 389 -17.39 -31.18 20.33
C LYS A 389 -17.41 -30.18 19.15
N TYR A 390 -16.27 -29.89 18.54
CA TYR A 390 -16.12 -28.98 17.40
C TYR A 390 -15.86 -29.73 16.08
N ASN A 391 -15.38 -30.98 16.14
CA ASN A 391 -15.02 -31.78 14.97
C ASN A 391 -15.97 -32.98 14.79
N VAL A 392 -16.99 -32.82 13.94
CA VAL A 392 -17.96 -33.90 13.66
C VAL A 392 -17.34 -35.08 12.87
N PRO A 393 -17.87 -36.31 13.00
CA PRO A 393 -17.40 -37.47 12.24
C PRO A 393 -17.59 -37.30 10.73
N THR A 394 -16.57 -37.67 9.99
CA THR A 394 -16.54 -37.79 8.53
C THR A 394 -17.28 -39.06 8.13
N ARG A 395 -17.94 -39.06 6.97
CA ARG A 395 -18.76 -40.19 6.52
C ARG A 395 -18.28 -40.68 5.17
N ILE A 396 -17.96 -41.97 5.05
CA ILE A 396 -17.75 -42.65 3.76
C ILE A 396 -18.87 -43.66 3.59
N ARG A 397 -19.61 -43.57 2.48
CA ARG A 397 -20.77 -44.41 2.23
C ARG A 397 -20.82 -44.88 0.78
N ASN A 398 -21.25 -46.11 0.56
CA ASN A 398 -21.52 -46.69 -0.77
C ASN A 398 -20.38 -46.38 -1.75
N THR A 399 -19.15 -46.76 -1.40
CA THR A 399 -17.95 -46.39 -2.15
C THR A 399 -17.14 -47.64 -2.49
N TYR A 400 -16.60 -47.72 -3.69
CA TYR A 400 -16.14 -48.97 -4.30
C TYR A 400 -14.71 -48.88 -4.78
N TYR A 401 -13.97 -49.99 -4.72
CA TYR A 401 -12.63 -50.06 -5.31
C TYR A 401 -12.27 -51.45 -5.85
N SER A 402 -11.42 -51.51 -6.88
CA SER A 402 -10.96 -52.77 -7.52
C SER A 402 -9.45 -52.99 -7.40
N THR A 403 -8.73 -52.08 -6.77
CA THR A 403 -7.27 -52.02 -6.77
C THR A 403 -6.65 -52.88 -5.66
N GLU A 404 -5.47 -53.46 -5.91
CA GLU A 404 -4.71 -54.26 -4.92
C GLU A 404 -4.00 -53.40 -3.87
N THR A 405 -4.72 -52.51 -3.21
CA THR A 405 -4.21 -51.95 -1.95
C THR A 405 -4.81 -52.75 -0.81
N GLY A 406 -4.00 -53.18 0.16
CA GLY A 406 -4.45 -54.09 1.22
C GLY A 406 -5.51 -53.53 2.18
N LYS A 407 -5.91 -52.24 2.04
CA LYS A 407 -6.90 -51.56 2.90
C LYS A 407 -7.68 -50.46 2.14
N SER A 408 -8.95 -50.29 2.52
CA SER A 408 -9.82 -49.19 2.06
C SER A 408 -9.33 -47.82 2.51
N ILE A 409 -8.89 -47.75 3.77
CA ILE A 409 -8.22 -46.59 4.38
C ILE A 409 -6.82 -47.03 4.79
N GLY A 410 -5.80 -46.24 4.42
CA GLY A 410 -4.42 -46.49 4.83
C GLY A 410 -4.23 -46.31 6.33
N ASN A 411 -4.31 -45.06 6.79
CA ASN A 411 -4.14 -44.66 8.18
C ASN A 411 -5.47 -44.35 8.87
N ASP A 412 -5.73 -45.06 9.97
CA ASP A 412 -6.95 -44.94 10.77
C ASP A 412 -6.67 -44.96 12.28
N TYR A 413 -5.71 -44.13 12.72
CA TYR A 413 -5.20 -44.12 14.10
C TYR A 413 -6.30 -43.86 15.15
N TYR A 414 -7.30 -43.04 14.83
CA TYR A 414 -8.42 -42.71 15.71
C TYR A 414 -9.69 -43.54 15.45
N GLN A 415 -9.59 -44.64 14.67
CA GLN A 415 -10.72 -45.52 14.36
C GLN A 415 -11.90 -44.81 13.69
N GLN A 416 -11.63 -43.87 12.78
CA GLN A 416 -12.67 -43.25 11.96
C GLN A 416 -13.32 -44.25 11.00
N SER A 417 -12.70 -45.41 10.74
CA SER A 417 -13.30 -46.46 9.93
C SER A 417 -14.65 -46.95 10.44
N GLN A 418 -14.96 -46.78 11.73
CA GLN A 418 -16.26 -47.17 12.29
C GLN A 418 -17.45 -46.38 11.72
N TYR A 419 -17.19 -45.19 11.14
CA TYR A 419 -18.21 -44.37 10.47
C TYR A 419 -18.30 -44.62 8.96
N ILE A 420 -17.51 -45.57 8.45
CA ILE A 420 -17.57 -46.05 7.08
C ILE A 420 -18.65 -47.11 6.97
N LEU A 421 -19.62 -46.90 6.10
CA LEU A 421 -20.71 -47.84 5.86
C LEU A 421 -20.73 -48.20 4.37
N GLY A 422 -20.51 -49.47 4.03
CA GLY A 422 -20.58 -49.94 2.64
C GLY A 422 -19.39 -49.49 1.80
N VAL A 423 -18.19 -49.92 2.19
CA VAL A 423 -17.02 -49.89 1.32
C VAL A 423 -16.72 -51.32 0.87
N PHE A 424 -16.73 -51.54 -0.45
CA PHE A 424 -16.70 -52.88 -1.03
C PHE A 424 -15.49 -53.08 -1.93
N ASP A 425 -14.73 -54.17 -1.67
CA ASP A 425 -13.70 -54.68 -2.57
C ASP A 425 -14.36 -55.46 -3.71
N MET A 426 -14.15 -55.01 -4.94
CA MET A 426 -14.76 -55.62 -6.11
C MET A 426 -14.08 -56.92 -6.59
N LYS A 427 -13.06 -57.41 -5.87
CA LYS A 427 -12.39 -58.69 -6.17
C LYS A 427 -13.08 -59.91 -5.57
N GLY A 428 -14.00 -59.73 -4.61
CA GLY A 428 -14.73 -60.83 -3.97
C GLY A 428 -15.57 -61.65 -4.97
N LYS A 429 -15.51 -62.98 -4.86
CA LYS A 429 -16.23 -63.91 -5.76
C LYS A 429 -17.75 -63.69 -5.74
N ASP A 430 -18.29 -63.36 -4.56
CA ASP A 430 -19.71 -63.10 -4.35
C ASP A 430 -20.13 -61.73 -4.93
N PHE A 431 -19.30 -60.70 -4.76
CA PHE A 431 -19.52 -59.39 -5.38
C PHE A 431 -19.46 -59.45 -6.91
N ARG A 432 -18.56 -60.25 -7.49
CA ARG A 432 -18.49 -60.49 -8.94
C ARG A 432 -19.72 -61.22 -9.46
N GLN A 433 -20.32 -62.10 -8.66
CA GLN A 433 -21.57 -62.77 -9.00
C GLN A 433 -22.75 -61.80 -8.97
N ASP A 434 -22.83 -60.95 -7.94
CA ASP A 434 -23.82 -59.86 -7.85
C ASP A 434 -23.67 -58.81 -8.98
N LEU A 435 -22.43 -58.56 -9.41
CA LEU A 435 -22.08 -57.73 -10.57
C LEU A 435 -22.57 -58.31 -11.89
N ASN A 436 -22.28 -59.60 -12.11
CA ASN A 436 -22.54 -60.28 -13.37
C ASN A 436 -24.02 -60.50 -13.61
N GLU A 437 -24.82 -60.60 -12.54
CA GLU A 437 -26.29 -60.64 -12.60
C GLU A 437 -26.90 -59.26 -12.89
N ALA A 438 -26.26 -58.16 -12.48
CA ALA A 438 -26.71 -56.79 -12.74
C ALA A 438 -26.33 -56.25 -14.14
N ALA A 439 -25.31 -56.85 -14.77
CA ALA A 439 -24.64 -56.42 -15.99
C ALA A 439 -25.37 -56.75 -17.31
N GLN A 440 -26.28 -57.74 -17.37
CA GLN A 440 -26.94 -58.15 -18.64
C GLN A 440 -28.07 -57.21 -19.13
N ALA A 441 -28.28 -56.07 -18.48
CA ALA A 441 -29.56 -55.37 -18.52
C ALA A 441 -29.58 -54.03 -19.30
N TYR A 442 -28.47 -53.62 -19.93
CA TYR A 442 -28.40 -52.28 -20.54
C TYR A 442 -27.65 -52.30 -21.88
N ASN A 443 -28.36 -52.03 -22.98
CA ASN A 443 -27.74 -51.78 -24.29
C ASN A 443 -28.55 -50.74 -25.11
N ASP A 444 -27.80 -49.72 -25.56
CA ASP A 444 -27.95 -48.84 -26.73
C ASP A 444 -29.14 -47.87 -26.80
N THR A 445 -28.94 -46.55 -26.97
CA THR A 445 -28.19 -45.90 -28.06
C THR A 445 -27.82 -44.46 -27.65
N ALA A 446 -26.54 -44.06 -27.45
CA ALA A 446 -25.45 -43.88 -28.44
C ALA A 446 -25.62 -42.57 -29.23
N THR A 447 -24.64 -41.68 -29.43
CA THR A 447 -23.17 -41.83 -29.55
C THR A 447 -22.56 -40.43 -29.83
N ALA A 448 -21.26 -40.12 -29.79
CA ALA A 448 -20.03 -40.87 -30.09
C ALA A 448 -18.83 -39.92 -29.84
N ASP A 449 -17.60 -40.32 -29.54
CA ASP A 449 -16.99 -41.63 -29.69
C ASP A 449 -15.85 -41.82 -28.65
N LYS A 450 -16.00 -42.88 -27.86
CA LYS A 450 -15.04 -43.98 -27.73
C LYS A 450 -13.64 -43.74 -27.15
N GLY A 451 -13.51 -44.09 -25.88
CA GLY A 451 -12.33 -44.77 -25.34
C GLY A 451 -12.77 -45.89 -24.39
N HIS A 452 -13.51 -46.91 -24.83
CA HIS A 452 -12.88 -48.18 -25.25
C HIS A 452 -11.49 -48.34 -24.58
N ALA A 453 -11.27 -49.17 -23.57
CA ALA A 453 -11.70 -50.55 -23.55
C ALA A 453 -11.36 -51.13 -22.15
N TRP A 454 -12.38 -51.49 -21.35
CA TRP A 454 -12.20 -52.26 -20.10
C TRP A 454 -12.02 -53.76 -20.45
N THR A 455 -11.16 -54.05 -21.43
CA THR A 455 -11.04 -55.29 -22.24
C THR A 455 -10.60 -56.50 -21.44
N GLY A 456 -11.17 -57.71 -21.60
CA GLY A 456 -12.23 -58.28 -22.45
C GLY A 456 -12.57 -59.66 -21.82
N ASP A 457 -13.59 -60.43 -22.19
CA ASP A 457 -14.40 -60.47 -23.41
C ASP A 457 -15.89 -60.74 -23.13
N ASN A 458 -16.37 -60.66 -21.88
CA ASN A 458 -17.76 -61.08 -21.57
C ASN A 458 -18.39 -60.44 -20.31
N TYR A 459 -17.97 -59.25 -19.89
CA TYR A 459 -18.49 -58.66 -18.65
C TYR A 459 -18.81 -57.16 -18.83
N THR A 460 -20.11 -56.86 -18.88
CA THR A 460 -20.70 -55.54 -18.68
C THR A 460 -20.44 -55.08 -17.23
N LEU A 461 -20.35 -53.77 -17.02
CA LEU A 461 -20.06 -53.19 -15.71
C LEU A 461 -21.29 -53.09 -14.81
N PRO A 462 -21.11 -53.15 -13.49
CA PRO A 462 -22.20 -52.98 -12.55
C PRO A 462 -22.76 -51.57 -12.62
N HIS A 463 -23.87 -51.44 -13.31
CA HIS A 463 -24.88 -50.49 -12.88
C HIS A 463 -25.27 -50.88 -11.45
N PHE A 464 -25.06 -49.97 -10.49
CA PHE A 464 -25.55 -50.13 -9.14
C PHE A 464 -27.04 -50.51 -9.17
N ARG A 465 -27.45 -51.46 -8.31
CA ARG A 465 -28.88 -51.75 -8.09
C ARG A 465 -29.55 -50.47 -7.57
N THR A 466 -30.13 -49.71 -8.47
CA THR A 466 -31.06 -48.63 -8.15
C THR A 466 -32.31 -48.88 -8.96
N ALA A 467 -33.36 -49.41 -8.33
CA ALA A 467 -34.70 -49.03 -8.74
C ALA A 467 -34.79 -47.54 -8.41
N ASP A 468 -34.57 -46.69 -9.39
CA ASP A 468 -34.76 -45.27 -9.20
C ASP A 468 -36.14 -44.88 -9.74
N VAL A 469 -36.76 -43.88 -9.13
CA VAL A 469 -38.04 -43.35 -9.60
C VAL A 469 -37.82 -41.94 -10.08
N PHE A 470 -38.33 -41.65 -11.27
CA PHE A 470 -38.36 -40.31 -11.82
C PHE A 470 -39.77 -40.00 -12.28
N SER A 471 -40.21 -38.77 -12.04
CA SER A 471 -41.36 -38.26 -12.76
C SER A 471 -40.94 -37.96 -14.20
N THR A 472 -41.53 -38.67 -15.17
CA THR A 472 -41.25 -38.50 -16.61
C THR A 472 -42.28 -37.59 -17.28
N GLY A 473 -43.39 -37.30 -16.59
CA GLY A 473 -44.32 -36.27 -16.96
C GLY A 473 -45.23 -35.91 -15.78
N THR A 474 -45.56 -34.63 -15.64
CA THR A 474 -46.61 -34.19 -14.73
C THR A 474 -47.68 -33.45 -15.52
N ASN A 475 -48.94 -33.76 -15.22
CA ASN A 475 -50.09 -32.99 -15.63
C ASN A 475 -50.54 -32.13 -14.43
N TYR A 476 -51.77 -31.60 -14.48
CA TYR A 476 -52.36 -30.89 -13.35
C TYR A 476 -52.77 -31.84 -12.20
N TYR A 477 -53.32 -33.02 -12.53
CA TYR A 477 -53.94 -33.92 -11.54
C TYR A 477 -53.24 -35.27 -11.39
N THR A 478 -52.23 -35.52 -12.20
CA THR A 478 -51.54 -36.81 -12.29
C THR A 478 -50.05 -36.56 -12.45
N ALA A 479 -49.23 -37.35 -11.77
CA ALA A 479 -47.81 -37.44 -12.01
C ALA A 479 -47.51 -38.84 -12.52
N HIS A 480 -46.97 -38.92 -13.73
CA HIS A 480 -46.47 -40.16 -14.29
C HIS A 480 -45.07 -40.39 -13.73
N LEU A 481 -44.91 -41.51 -13.04
CA LEU A 481 -43.65 -41.92 -12.44
C LEU A 481 -43.20 -43.24 -13.05
N GLU A 482 -41.99 -43.21 -13.58
CA GLU A 482 -41.35 -44.38 -14.14
C GLU A 482 -40.27 -44.85 -13.19
N ARG A 483 -40.31 -46.16 -12.93
CA ARG A 483 -39.29 -46.89 -12.21
C ARG A 483 -38.23 -47.30 -13.21
N ILE A 484 -37.06 -46.69 -13.12
CA ILE A 484 -35.88 -47.14 -13.83
C ILE A 484 -35.25 -48.26 -13.01
N THR A 485 -35.54 -49.50 -13.38
CA THR A 485 -34.85 -50.70 -12.88
C THR A 485 -34.04 -51.31 -14.01
N PRO A 486 -32.75 -51.62 -13.82
CA PRO A 486 -31.97 -52.32 -14.83
C PRO A 486 -32.59 -53.68 -15.18
N ASN A 487 -33.19 -54.40 -14.22
CA ASN A 487 -33.80 -55.72 -14.45
C ASN A 487 -35.25 -55.78 -13.89
N PRO A 488 -36.30 -55.94 -14.73
CA PRO A 488 -37.71 -55.97 -14.29
C PRO A 488 -38.04 -57.13 -13.33
N ASP A 489 -37.25 -58.20 -13.38
CA ASP A 489 -37.52 -59.46 -12.68
C ASP A 489 -36.95 -59.51 -11.24
N ASN A 490 -36.20 -58.50 -10.81
CA ASN A 490 -35.44 -58.51 -9.54
C ASN A 490 -35.82 -57.37 -8.59
N VAL A 491 -37.10 -56.99 -8.61
CA VAL A 491 -37.68 -55.96 -7.74
C VAL A 491 -38.07 -56.59 -6.40
N PRO A 492 -37.72 -56.00 -5.24
CA PRO A 492 -38.23 -56.46 -3.96
C PRO A 492 -39.77 -56.53 -4.01
N SER A 493 -40.36 -57.70 -3.73
CA SER A 493 -41.81 -57.89 -3.85
C SER A 493 -42.63 -56.99 -2.91
N ASN A 494 -41.96 -56.38 -1.93
CA ASN A 494 -42.48 -55.46 -0.93
C ASN A 494 -42.07 -54.00 -1.18
N MET A 495 -41.59 -53.66 -2.38
CA MET A 495 -41.23 -52.29 -2.72
C MET A 495 -42.48 -51.39 -2.83
N VAL A 496 -42.39 -50.22 -2.21
CA VAL A 496 -43.43 -49.20 -2.21
C VAL A 496 -42.89 -47.88 -2.75
N LEU A 497 -43.73 -47.19 -3.53
CA LEU A 497 -43.54 -45.78 -3.81
C LEU A 497 -44.10 -45.00 -2.62
N LYS A 498 -43.25 -44.25 -1.94
CA LYS A 498 -43.66 -43.30 -0.92
C LYS A 498 -43.69 -41.91 -1.54
N TYR A 499 -44.80 -41.19 -1.40
CA TYR A 499 -44.87 -39.80 -1.79
C TYR A 499 -45.72 -38.99 -0.81
N LYS A 500 -45.43 -37.70 -0.71
CA LYS A 500 -46.18 -36.76 0.13
C LYS A 500 -46.05 -35.35 -0.41
N LYS A 501 -46.97 -34.46 -0.04
CA LYS A 501 -46.75 -33.03 -0.22
C LYS A 501 -45.58 -32.63 0.66
N THR A 502 -44.72 -31.72 0.22
CA THR A 502 -43.59 -31.25 1.06
C THR A 502 -44.04 -30.55 2.34
N THR A 503 -45.30 -30.13 2.41
CA THR A 503 -45.95 -29.58 3.61
C THR A 503 -46.46 -30.64 4.59
N GLU A 504 -46.51 -31.91 4.18
CA GLU A 504 -47.01 -33.02 4.99
C GLU A 504 -45.86 -33.77 5.67
N THR A 505 -46.13 -34.32 6.85
CA THR A 505 -45.15 -35.08 7.63
C THR A 505 -45.07 -36.53 7.17
N ASP A 506 -46.22 -37.15 6.93
CA ASP A 506 -46.36 -38.58 6.68
C ASP A 506 -46.41 -38.90 5.19
N TYR A 507 -45.82 -40.04 4.80
CA TYR A 507 -45.84 -40.52 3.43
C TYR A 507 -47.10 -41.32 3.14
N THR A 508 -47.69 -41.10 1.97
CA THR A 508 -48.63 -42.05 1.37
C THR A 508 -47.83 -43.13 0.66
N GLU A 509 -48.15 -44.39 0.94
CA GLU A 509 -47.44 -45.55 0.40
C GLU A 509 -48.31 -46.27 -0.63
N ILE A 510 -47.76 -46.49 -1.82
CA ILE A 510 -48.40 -47.27 -2.87
C ILE A 510 -47.53 -48.50 -3.12
N PRO A 511 -48.09 -49.72 -3.00
CA PRO A 511 -47.41 -50.93 -3.45
C PRO A 511 -47.08 -50.81 -4.93
N TRP A 512 -45.80 -50.86 -5.30
CA TRP A 512 -45.40 -50.58 -6.67
C TRP A 512 -44.55 -51.69 -7.27
N SER A 513 -45.22 -52.58 -8.00
CA SER A 513 -44.61 -53.74 -8.67
C SER A 513 -44.31 -53.49 -10.16
N GLY A 514 -45.02 -52.56 -10.82
CA GLY A 514 -44.86 -52.22 -12.25
C GLY A 514 -43.68 -51.29 -12.57
N THR A 515 -43.37 -51.13 -13.86
CA THR A 515 -42.31 -50.23 -14.36
C THR A 515 -42.73 -48.77 -14.41
N GLU A 516 -44.03 -48.49 -14.45
CA GLU A 516 -44.60 -47.14 -14.46
C GLU A 516 -45.81 -47.13 -13.55
N THR A 517 -46.15 -45.97 -13.00
CA THR A 517 -47.42 -45.75 -12.30
C THR A 517 -47.81 -44.29 -12.41
N ASP A 518 -49.10 -44.05 -12.46
CA ASP A 518 -49.65 -42.72 -12.21
C ASP A 518 -50.00 -42.61 -10.74
N ILE A 519 -49.68 -41.46 -10.15
CA ILE A 519 -50.22 -41.08 -8.85
C ILE A 519 -51.11 -39.86 -8.99
N GLU A 520 -52.18 -39.82 -8.22
CA GLU A 520 -53.01 -38.63 -8.10
C GLU A 520 -52.29 -37.57 -7.27
N VAL A 521 -52.24 -36.36 -7.82
CA VAL A 521 -51.51 -35.23 -7.25
C VAL A 521 -52.32 -33.96 -7.43
N SER A 522 -52.28 -33.09 -6.43
CA SER A 522 -52.82 -31.73 -6.52
C SER A 522 -51.98 -30.85 -7.46
N PRO A 523 -52.59 -29.95 -8.26
CA PRO A 523 -51.86 -28.97 -9.06
C PRO A 523 -51.02 -27.98 -8.24
N ASP A 524 -50.01 -27.34 -8.88
CA ASP A 524 -49.04 -26.39 -8.29
C ASP A 524 -48.38 -26.84 -6.96
N THR A 525 -48.37 -28.14 -6.69
CA THR A 525 -47.96 -28.68 -5.40
C THR A 525 -46.62 -29.37 -5.57
N GLU A 526 -45.67 -29.04 -4.69
CA GLU A 526 -44.38 -29.74 -4.64
C GLU A 526 -44.55 -31.03 -3.85
N TYR A 527 -44.22 -32.14 -4.48
CA TYR A 527 -44.24 -33.46 -3.88
C TYR A 527 -42.82 -33.94 -3.64
N GLU A 528 -42.61 -34.51 -2.46
CA GLU A 528 -41.45 -35.33 -2.16
C GLU A 528 -41.83 -36.79 -2.37
N TYR A 529 -41.01 -37.52 -3.12
CA TYR A 529 -41.25 -38.92 -3.41
C TYR A 529 -39.94 -39.72 -3.34
N LEU A 530 -40.05 -40.97 -2.94
CA LEU A 530 -38.94 -41.90 -2.82
C LEU A 530 -39.44 -43.33 -2.98
N LEU A 531 -38.53 -44.22 -3.33
CA LEU A 531 -38.76 -45.66 -3.27
C LEU A 531 -38.28 -46.19 -1.92
N ALA A 532 -39.09 -47.08 -1.33
CA ALA A 532 -38.76 -47.76 -0.08
C ALA A 532 -39.06 -49.26 -0.18
N TRP A 533 -38.31 -50.09 0.53
CA TRP A 533 -38.63 -51.50 0.74
C TRP A 533 -37.99 -52.00 2.03
N GLU A 534 -38.52 -53.08 2.59
CA GLU A 534 -37.91 -53.73 3.75
C GLU A 534 -37.00 -54.89 3.33
N GLU A 535 -35.82 -54.97 3.94
CA GLU A 535 -34.91 -56.10 3.76
C GLU A 535 -34.24 -56.43 5.09
N ASN A 536 -34.27 -57.70 5.50
CA ASN A 536 -33.74 -58.17 6.79
C ASN A 536 -34.29 -57.42 8.03
N GLY A 537 -35.55 -56.96 7.98
CA GLY A 537 -36.20 -56.25 9.08
C GLY A 537 -35.79 -54.78 9.22
N MET A 538 -35.05 -54.23 8.24
CA MET A 538 -34.76 -52.80 8.16
C MET A 538 -35.35 -52.20 6.87
N GLU A 539 -35.88 -50.98 7.00
CA GLU A 539 -36.41 -50.21 5.89
C GLU A 539 -35.27 -49.50 5.15
N ASN A 540 -35.14 -49.79 3.86
CA ASN A 540 -34.21 -49.11 2.96
C ASN A 540 -34.96 -47.97 2.26
N LEU A 541 -34.48 -46.75 2.45
CA LEU A 541 -35.02 -45.54 1.82
C LEU A 541 -34.07 -45.04 0.74
N MET A 542 -34.58 -44.85 -0.47
CA MET A 542 -33.87 -44.12 -1.51
C MET A 542 -33.83 -42.62 -1.19
N PRO A 543 -32.82 -41.88 -1.70
CA PRO A 543 -32.81 -40.43 -1.60
C PRO A 543 -34.12 -39.85 -2.14
N SER A 544 -34.77 -39.01 -1.35
CA SER A 544 -36.01 -38.38 -1.76
C SER A 544 -35.75 -37.38 -2.89
N LYS A 545 -36.68 -37.38 -3.84
CA LYS A 545 -36.70 -36.48 -4.98
C LYS A 545 -37.92 -35.60 -4.89
N LYS A 546 -37.86 -34.48 -5.60
CA LYS A 546 -38.97 -33.54 -5.69
C LYS A 546 -39.41 -33.37 -7.13
N PHE A 547 -40.72 -33.35 -7.34
CA PHE A 547 -41.31 -32.80 -8.55
C PHE A 547 -42.37 -31.79 -8.15
N LYS A 548 -42.67 -30.88 -9.07
CA LYS A 548 -43.78 -29.94 -8.91
C LYS A 548 -44.78 -30.20 -10.02
N THR A 549 -46.06 -30.34 -9.67
CA THR A 549 -47.13 -30.45 -10.66
C THR A 549 -47.34 -29.14 -11.39
N GLY A 550 -47.91 -29.23 -12.61
CA GLY A 550 -48.24 -28.04 -13.39
C GLY A 550 -49.13 -27.08 -12.60
N ASN A 551 -48.84 -25.78 -12.69
CA ASN A 551 -49.68 -24.78 -12.04
C ASN A 551 -51.05 -24.72 -12.75
N LEU A 552 -52.13 -24.98 -12.00
CA LEU A 552 -53.50 -24.93 -12.51
C LEU A 552 -53.84 -23.53 -13.06
N PHE A 553 -53.24 -22.50 -12.49
CA PHE A 553 -53.47 -21.10 -12.82
C PHE A 553 -52.37 -20.60 -13.76
N GLU A 554 -52.70 -20.43 -15.05
CA GLU A 554 -51.78 -19.81 -16.00
C GLU A 554 -51.77 -18.29 -15.86
N GLU A 555 -52.95 -17.72 -15.63
CA GLU A 555 -53.12 -16.31 -15.37
C GLU A 555 -54.01 -16.15 -14.15
N LEU A 556 -53.66 -15.20 -13.30
CA LEU A 556 -54.53 -14.69 -12.26
C LEU A 556 -54.33 -13.21 -12.29
N SER A 557 -55.19 -12.36 -12.82
CA SER A 557 -54.95 -10.91 -12.93
C SER A 557 -56.09 -10.11 -12.30
N ALA A 558 -55.77 -8.91 -11.81
CA ALA A 558 -56.75 -7.96 -11.31
C ALA A 558 -56.58 -6.67 -12.09
N GLN A 559 -57.70 -6.11 -12.51
CA GLN A 559 -57.81 -4.79 -13.11
C GLN A 559 -58.47 -3.85 -12.10
N PRO A 560 -57.68 -3.21 -11.21
CA PRO A 560 -58.22 -2.34 -10.19
C PRO A 560 -58.69 -1.00 -10.74
N THR A 561 -59.77 -0.50 -10.16
CA THR A 561 -60.11 0.92 -10.06
C THR A 561 -59.67 1.43 -8.68
N ARG A 562 -60.07 2.65 -8.29
CA ARG A 562 -59.79 3.19 -6.94
C ARG A 562 -60.57 2.44 -5.85
N THR A 563 -61.77 1.92 -6.15
CA THR A 563 -62.66 1.30 -5.15
C THR A 563 -63.21 -0.08 -5.54
N THR A 564 -62.86 -0.58 -6.73
CA THR A 564 -63.23 -1.92 -7.22
C THR A 564 -62.03 -2.60 -7.88
N ALA A 565 -62.12 -3.90 -8.15
CA ALA A 565 -61.20 -4.58 -9.05
C ALA A 565 -61.90 -5.72 -9.80
N ASP A 566 -61.70 -5.79 -11.11
CA ASP A 566 -62.13 -6.92 -11.92
C ASP A 566 -61.05 -8.00 -11.86
N LEU A 567 -61.41 -9.16 -11.35
CA LEU A 567 -60.54 -10.30 -11.11
C LEU A 567 -60.72 -11.31 -12.24
N LEU A 568 -59.63 -11.85 -12.73
CA LEU A 568 -59.56 -12.83 -13.81
C LEU A 568 -58.65 -13.98 -13.37
N ALA A 569 -59.07 -15.21 -13.61
CA ALA A 569 -58.21 -16.38 -13.52
C ALA A 569 -58.34 -17.22 -14.79
N LEU A 570 -57.22 -17.66 -15.34
CA LEU A 570 -57.12 -18.63 -16.42
C LEU A 570 -56.68 -19.98 -15.83
N ILE A 571 -57.57 -20.95 -15.92
CA ILE A 571 -57.44 -22.28 -15.32
C ILE A 571 -57.26 -23.31 -16.43
N LYS A 572 -56.14 -24.04 -16.46
CA LYS A 572 -55.82 -25.02 -17.51
C LYS A 572 -56.27 -26.47 -17.22
N GLY A 573 -56.96 -26.71 -16.11
CA GLY A 573 -57.47 -28.03 -15.74
C GLY A 573 -58.69 -28.45 -16.57
N GLU A 574 -59.02 -29.74 -16.55
CA GLU A 574 -60.23 -30.26 -17.20
C GLU A 574 -61.50 -29.60 -16.60
N PRO A 575 -62.34 -28.92 -17.41
CA PRO A 575 -63.54 -28.24 -16.91
C PRO A 575 -64.49 -29.15 -16.13
N ALA A 576 -64.57 -30.42 -16.51
CA ALA A 576 -65.43 -31.42 -15.85
C ALA A 576 -65.04 -31.69 -14.38
N LYS A 577 -63.79 -31.43 -13.99
CA LYS A 577 -63.28 -31.64 -12.62
C LYS A 577 -63.41 -30.41 -11.72
N VAL A 578 -63.79 -29.25 -12.27
CA VAL A 578 -63.97 -27.98 -11.55
C VAL A 578 -65.43 -27.78 -11.16
N LYS A 579 -65.75 -27.78 -9.85
CA LYS A 579 -67.11 -27.55 -9.33
C LYS A 579 -67.42 -26.08 -9.11
N LYS A 580 -66.46 -25.32 -8.59
CA LYS A 580 -66.63 -23.90 -8.29
C LYS A 580 -65.30 -23.18 -8.31
N VAL A 581 -65.30 -21.95 -8.81
CA VAL A 581 -64.17 -21.03 -8.69
C VAL A 581 -64.62 -19.77 -7.96
N SER A 582 -63.85 -19.32 -6.97
CA SER A 582 -64.09 -18.08 -6.22
C SER A 582 -62.78 -17.36 -5.97
N PHE A 583 -62.82 -16.06 -5.68
CA PHE A 583 -61.65 -15.25 -5.36
C PHE A 583 -61.73 -14.78 -3.92
N GLU A 584 -60.70 -15.08 -3.13
CA GLU A 584 -60.48 -14.41 -1.84
C GLU A 584 -59.71 -13.13 -2.09
N VAL A 585 -60.18 -12.01 -1.55
CA VAL A 585 -59.50 -10.72 -1.56
C VAL A 585 -59.19 -10.34 -0.11
N GLY A 586 -57.93 -10.07 0.18
CA GLY A 586 -57.42 -9.69 1.49
C GLY A 586 -56.68 -8.36 1.46
N ILE A 587 -56.54 -7.73 2.63
CA ILE A 587 -55.79 -6.47 2.81
C ILE A 587 -54.47 -6.73 3.56
N GLY A 588 -53.35 -6.16 3.08
CA GLY A 588 -52.03 -6.22 3.75
C GLY A 588 -50.89 -6.97 3.02
N HIS A 589 -49.64 -6.77 3.47
CA HIS A 589 -48.39 -7.38 2.99
C HIS A 589 -47.89 -8.44 4.00
N PRO A 590 -47.14 -9.51 3.61
CA PRO A 590 -46.73 -10.54 4.55
C PRO A 590 -45.45 -10.15 5.29
N LEU A 591 -45.59 -9.54 6.47
CA LEU A 591 -44.65 -9.74 7.57
C LEU A 591 -45.44 -9.82 8.88
N GLU A 592 -45.41 -11.01 9.46
CA GLU A 592 -45.69 -11.39 10.86
C GLU A 592 -47.12 -11.73 11.34
N GLU A 593 -48.22 -11.32 10.69
CA GLU A 593 -49.56 -11.84 11.02
C GLU A 593 -50.40 -11.98 9.74
N GLY A 594 -50.95 -13.18 9.47
CA GLY A 594 -51.53 -13.56 8.17
C GLY A 594 -52.56 -12.60 7.56
N TYR A 595 -52.70 -12.63 6.22
CA TYR A 595 -53.62 -11.79 5.46
C TYR A 595 -55.06 -11.85 6.01
N LYS A 596 -55.67 -10.69 6.27
CA LYS A 596 -57.08 -10.61 6.62
C LYS A 596 -57.93 -10.64 5.35
N ILE A 597 -58.68 -11.72 5.16
CA ILE A 597 -59.67 -11.83 4.08
C ILE A 597 -60.76 -10.78 4.35
N ILE A 598 -60.97 -9.88 3.39
CA ILE A 598 -61.97 -8.81 3.46
C ILE A 598 -63.18 -9.10 2.57
N ALA A 599 -63.02 -9.94 1.54
CA ALA A 599 -64.10 -10.39 0.67
C ALA A 599 -63.80 -11.78 0.10
N VAL A 600 -64.85 -12.58 -0.12
CA VAL A 600 -64.81 -13.78 -0.96
C VAL A 600 -65.86 -13.59 -2.04
N VAL A 601 -65.43 -13.53 -3.30
CA VAL A 601 -66.30 -13.22 -4.44
C VAL A 601 -66.39 -14.44 -5.34
N ASP A 602 -67.61 -14.88 -5.65
CA ASP A 602 -67.80 -16.00 -6.55
C ASP A 602 -67.41 -15.62 -7.98
N GLY A 603 -66.64 -16.49 -8.64
CA GLY A 603 -66.29 -16.35 -10.04
C GLY A 603 -67.42 -16.81 -10.96
N SER A 604 -67.41 -16.32 -12.19
CA SER A 604 -68.23 -16.85 -13.27
C SER A 604 -67.96 -18.36 -13.48
N PRO A 605 -68.87 -19.10 -14.13
CA PRO A 605 -68.51 -20.41 -14.66
C PRO A 605 -67.26 -20.33 -15.54
N MET A 606 -66.43 -21.37 -15.50
CA MET A 606 -65.23 -21.47 -16.34
C MET A 606 -65.65 -21.65 -17.79
N ASP A 607 -65.14 -20.79 -18.69
CA ASP A 607 -65.44 -20.88 -20.11
C ASP A 607 -64.60 -21.97 -20.81
N GLU A 608 -64.90 -22.25 -22.09
CA GLU A 608 -64.24 -23.30 -22.90
C GLU A 608 -62.72 -23.10 -23.05
N THR A 609 -62.24 -21.87 -22.80
CA THR A 609 -60.83 -21.51 -22.84
C THR A 609 -60.17 -21.48 -21.44
N GLY A 610 -60.93 -21.73 -20.38
CA GLY A 610 -60.44 -21.80 -19.00
C GLY A 610 -60.56 -20.52 -18.19
N PHE A 611 -61.15 -19.44 -18.72
CA PHE A 611 -61.24 -18.17 -17.99
C PHE A 611 -62.42 -18.13 -17.02
N VAL A 612 -62.18 -17.52 -15.86
CA VAL A 612 -63.15 -17.20 -14.81
C VAL A 612 -62.99 -15.74 -14.39
N ARG A 613 -64.10 -15.00 -14.29
CA ARG A 613 -64.14 -13.57 -13.97
C ARG A 613 -64.95 -13.28 -12.71
N ALA A 614 -64.56 -12.28 -11.93
CA ALA A 614 -65.32 -11.73 -10.80
C ALA A 614 -65.06 -10.22 -10.65
N THR A 615 -65.90 -9.51 -9.90
CA THR A 615 -65.64 -8.10 -9.55
C THR A 615 -65.75 -7.93 -8.04
N VAL A 616 -64.71 -7.40 -7.41
CA VAL A 616 -64.73 -7.01 -5.98
C VAL A 616 -65.00 -5.51 -5.86
N THR A 617 -65.84 -5.11 -4.91
CA THR A 617 -66.24 -3.71 -4.66
C THR A 617 -65.99 -3.31 -3.21
N GLY A 618 -65.87 -2.01 -2.92
CA GLY A 618 -65.69 -1.50 -1.56
C GLY A 618 -64.24 -1.48 -1.09
N LEU A 619 -63.30 -1.45 -2.04
CA LEU A 619 -61.87 -1.27 -1.77
C LEU A 619 -61.57 0.20 -1.46
N GLN A 620 -60.49 0.45 -0.72
CA GLN A 620 -59.93 1.76 -0.43
C GLN A 620 -58.93 2.14 -1.51
N GLY A 621 -58.87 3.41 -1.91
CA GLY A 621 -57.89 3.90 -2.89
C GLY A 621 -56.45 3.79 -2.40
N ASN A 622 -55.50 3.66 -3.33
CA ASN A 622 -54.06 3.52 -3.04
C ASN A 622 -53.71 2.46 -1.97
N THR A 623 -54.48 1.38 -1.93
CA THR A 623 -54.34 0.34 -0.91
C THR A 623 -53.95 -0.95 -1.58
N SER A 624 -52.89 -1.57 -1.08
CA SER A 624 -52.43 -2.85 -1.58
C SER A 624 -53.34 -3.95 -1.07
N TYR A 625 -54.01 -4.58 -2.01
CA TYR A 625 -54.80 -5.77 -1.81
C TYR A 625 -54.05 -6.98 -2.34
N CYS A 626 -54.47 -8.12 -1.86
CA CYS A 626 -54.04 -9.40 -2.37
C CYS A 626 -55.29 -10.17 -2.77
N MET A 627 -55.17 -10.99 -3.80
CA MET A 627 -56.20 -11.96 -4.15
C MET A 627 -55.60 -13.32 -4.39
N ARG A 628 -56.40 -14.35 -4.16
CA ARG A 628 -56.14 -15.70 -4.66
C ARG A 628 -57.42 -16.29 -5.23
N ALA A 629 -57.29 -16.97 -6.36
CA ALA A 629 -58.36 -17.80 -6.88
C ALA A 629 -58.40 -19.12 -6.09
N ILE A 630 -59.60 -19.65 -5.93
CA ILE A 630 -59.92 -20.85 -5.19
C ILE A 630 -60.70 -21.74 -6.14
N VAL A 631 -60.15 -22.89 -6.48
CA VAL A 631 -60.80 -23.89 -7.31
C VAL A 631 -61.23 -25.03 -6.43
N LYS A 632 -62.54 -25.26 -6.31
CA LYS A 632 -63.10 -26.45 -5.67
C LYS A 632 -63.32 -27.53 -6.70
N THR A 633 -62.73 -28.69 -6.47
CA THR A 633 -62.97 -29.93 -7.22
C THR A 633 -63.87 -30.87 -6.40
N GLU A 634 -64.13 -32.09 -6.88
CA GLU A 634 -64.89 -33.10 -6.09
C GLU A 634 -64.14 -33.57 -4.83
N HIS A 635 -62.80 -33.53 -4.84
CA HIS A 635 -61.98 -34.14 -3.79
C HIS A 635 -61.21 -33.13 -2.94
N GLU A 636 -60.93 -31.93 -3.47
CA GLU A 636 -60.13 -30.94 -2.74
C GLU A 636 -60.42 -29.48 -3.15
N THR A 637 -59.92 -28.55 -2.33
CA THR A 637 -59.91 -27.11 -2.61
C THR A 637 -58.48 -26.67 -2.90
N ILE A 638 -58.25 -26.16 -4.09
CA ILE A 638 -56.94 -25.74 -4.60
C ILE A 638 -56.89 -24.22 -4.58
N TYR A 639 -55.83 -23.65 -4.03
CA TYR A 639 -55.61 -22.22 -3.96
C TYR A 639 -54.54 -21.83 -4.97
N SER A 640 -54.75 -20.73 -5.68
CA SER A 640 -53.69 -20.12 -6.47
C SER A 640 -52.64 -19.50 -5.55
N SER A 641 -51.46 -19.23 -6.11
CA SER A 641 -50.58 -18.22 -5.53
C SER A 641 -51.33 -16.91 -5.32
N THR A 642 -50.98 -16.19 -4.27
CA THR A 642 -51.52 -14.85 -4.02
C THR A 642 -50.97 -13.87 -5.05
N ARG A 643 -51.85 -13.13 -5.74
CA ARG A 643 -51.46 -11.98 -6.56
C ARG A 643 -51.85 -10.69 -5.88
N PHE A 644 -50.90 -9.76 -5.85
CA PHE A 644 -51.14 -8.43 -5.33
C PHE A 644 -51.65 -7.50 -6.41
N PHE A 645 -52.54 -6.62 -6.01
CA PHE A 645 -52.97 -5.51 -6.82
C PHE A 645 -53.22 -4.31 -5.91
N THR A 646 -52.85 -3.14 -6.36
CA THR A 646 -53.08 -1.90 -5.63
C THR A 646 -54.20 -1.16 -6.34
N THR A 647 -55.21 -0.75 -5.59
CA THR A 647 -56.23 0.16 -6.13
C THR A 647 -55.58 1.44 -6.62
N LYS A 648 -56.15 2.04 -7.67
CA LYS A 648 -55.59 3.26 -8.25
C LYS A 648 -55.54 4.39 -7.20
N ASN A 649 -54.51 5.23 -7.27
CA ASN A 649 -54.40 6.44 -6.42
C ASN A 649 -55.26 7.59 -7.00
N THR A 650 -55.16 8.82 -6.46
CA THR A 650 -55.97 9.98 -6.88
C THR A 650 -55.76 10.40 -8.35
N GLY A 651 -54.76 9.82 -9.02
CA GLY A 651 -54.42 10.07 -10.41
C GLY A 651 -53.41 11.20 -10.61
N VAL A 652 -53.00 11.88 -9.52
CA VAL A 652 -51.92 12.87 -9.56
C VAL A 652 -50.58 12.15 -9.70
N LEU A 653 -49.72 12.63 -10.60
CA LEU A 653 -48.33 12.21 -10.67
C LEU A 653 -47.44 13.39 -10.34
N CYS A 654 -46.46 13.19 -9.46
CA CYS A 654 -45.47 14.21 -9.15
C CYS A 654 -44.18 13.93 -9.93
N HIS A 655 -43.66 14.95 -10.60
CA HIS A 655 -42.35 14.91 -11.24
C HIS A 655 -41.48 16.01 -10.65
N THR A 656 -40.36 15.63 -10.04
CA THR A 656 -39.36 16.59 -9.59
C THR A 656 -38.64 17.16 -10.81
N ILE A 657 -38.73 18.46 -11.00
CA ILE A 657 -38.10 19.18 -12.12
C ILE A 657 -36.64 19.49 -11.78
N GLU A 658 -36.40 20.06 -10.60
CA GLU A 658 -35.08 20.57 -10.23
C GLU A 658 -34.88 20.45 -8.71
N LEU A 659 -33.70 19.99 -8.32
CA LEU A 659 -33.24 20.00 -6.93
C LEU A 659 -31.86 20.66 -6.87
N ASN A 660 -31.80 21.83 -6.24
CA ASN A 660 -30.55 22.57 -6.05
C ASN A 660 -30.22 22.64 -4.58
N ALA A 661 -29.02 22.21 -4.22
CA ALA A 661 -28.50 22.31 -2.87
C ALA A 661 -27.39 23.36 -2.79
N THR A 662 -27.40 24.12 -1.71
CA THR A 662 -26.24 24.86 -1.21
C THR A 662 -25.72 24.16 0.04
N GLN A 663 -24.80 24.79 0.78
CA GLN A 663 -24.30 24.28 2.04
C GLN A 663 -25.41 24.25 3.11
N THR A 664 -26.34 25.20 3.09
CA THR A 664 -27.38 25.33 4.14
C THR A 664 -28.83 25.33 3.64
N ARG A 665 -29.07 25.13 2.34
CA ARG A 665 -30.40 25.17 1.74
C ARG A 665 -30.58 24.10 0.67
N ILE A 666 -31.81 23.61 0.53
CA ILE A 666 -32.24 22.80 -0.61
C ILE A 666 -33.48 23.45 -1.21
N THR A 667 -33.44 23.70 -2.52
CA THR A 667 -34.58 24.19 -3.29
C THR A 667 -35.10 23.05 -4.15
N ALA A 668 -36.35 22.68 -3.93
CA ALA A 668 -37.05 21.64 -4.66
C ALA A 668 -38.11 22.28 -5.54
N LEU A 669 -38.03 22.00 -6.85
CA LEU A 669 -39.02 22.39 -7.84
C LEU A 669 -39.66 21.10 -8.37
N HIS A 670 -40.98 21.00 -8.28
CA HIS A 670 -41.71 19.85 -8.78
C HIS A 670 -42.99 20.27 -9.49
N THR A 671 -43.43 19.48 -10.45
CA THR A 671 -44.71 19.62 -11.14
C THR A 671 -45.63 18.48 -10.78
N LEU A 672 -46.93 18.76 -10.83
CA LEU A 672 -47.98 17.79 -10.65
C LEU A 672 -48.76 17.64 -11.97
N ASP A 673 -48.68 16.46 -12.58
CA ASP A 673 -49.57 16.08 -13.66
C ASP A 673 -50.96 15.84 -13.09
N THR A 674 -51.92 16.66 -13.54
CA THR A 674 -53.31 16.63 -13.13
C THR A 674 -54.24 16.18 -14.24
N ASP A 675 -53.73 15.69 -15.38
CA ASP A 675 -54.58 15.36 -16.54
C ASP A 675 -55.48 14.14 -16.28
N LYS A 676 -55.14 13.31 -15.28
CA LYS A 676 -55.89 12.13 -14.84
C LYS A 676 -56.42 12.23 -13.41
N ILE A 677 -56.46 13.43 -12.84
CA ILE A 677 -56.91 13.65 -11.47
C ILE A 677 -58.41 13.35 -11.33
N GLU A 678 -58.79 12.57 -10.32
CA GLU A 678 -60.20 12.29 -10.01
C GLU A 678 -60.88 13.44 -9.23
N GLY A 679 -60.14 14.51 -8.91
CA GLY A 679 -60.55 15.63 -8.04
C GLY A 679 -59.91 16.99 -8.39
N THR A 680 -59.82 17.92 -7.44
CA THR A 680 -59.18 19.24 -7.65
C THR A 680 -57.96 19.45 -6.76
N LEU A 681 -56.82 19.86 -7.33
CA LEU A 681 -55.58 20.19 -6.61
C LEU A 681 -55.74 21.46 -5.74
N LYS A 682 -55.36 21.39 -4.46
CA LYS A 682 -55.47 22.47 -3.47
C LYS A 682 -54.13 23.08 -3.08
N GLU A 683 -53.15 22.24 -2.77
CA GLU A 683 -51.86 22.64 -2.23
C GLU A 683 -50.79 21.61 -2.62
N SER A 684 -49.54 22.04 -2.69
CA SER A 684 -48.40 21.13 -2.80
C SER A 684 -47.14 21.72 -2.15
N GLY A 685 -46.21 20.86 -1.77
CA GLY A 685 -44.95 21.23 -1.13
C GLY A 685 -44.08 20.00 -0.90
N CYS A 686 -43.19 20.09 0.10
CA CYS A 686 -42.29 19.00 0.47
C CYS A 686 -42.28 18.76 1.98
N TYR A 687 -41.98 17.54 2.38
CA TYR A 687 -41.52 17.16 3.70
C TYR A 687 -40.02 16.87 3.64
N TYR A 688 -39.29 17.15 4.71
CA TYR A 688 -37.89 16.77 4.81
C TYR A 688 -37.48 16.28 6.22
N VAL A 689 -36.44 15.44 6.26
CA VAL A 689 -35.85 14.92 7.50
C VAL A 689 -34.36 14.60 7.29
N PRO A 690 -33.47 14.84 8.27
CA PRO A 690 -32.07 14.38 8.20
C PRO A 690 -31.99 12.85 8.15
N LEU A 691 -31.05 12.31 7.37
CA LEU A 691 -30.83 10.86 7.25
C LEU A 691 -30.54 10.20 8.60
N ASP A 692 -29.67 10.80 9.41
CA ASP A 692 -29.32 10.28 10.75
C ASP A 692 -30.55 10.06 11.65
N THR A 693 -31.61 10.86 11.47
CA THR A 693 -32.86 10.70 12.23
C THR A 693 -33.61 9.44 11.79
N LEU A 694 -33.61 9.14 10.49
CA LEU A 694 -34.20 7.92 9.91
C LEU A 694 -33.39 6.67 10.25
N GLU A 695 -32.05 6.74 10.25
CA GLU A 695 -31.18 5.61 10.61
C GLU A 695 -31.29 5.23 12.09
N LYS A 696 -31.50 6.21 12.98
CA LYS A 696 -31.72 5.95 14.42
C LYS A 696 -33.07 5.30 14.71
N HIS A 697 -34.05 5.43 13.81
CA HIS A 697 -35.42 4.97 14.02
C HIS A 697 -35.97 4.36 12.72
N ASN A 698 -35.78 3.06 12.50
CA ASN A 698 -36.29 2.37 11.30
C ASN A 698 -37.80 2.54 11.05
N TRP A 699 -38.59 2.89 12.07
CA TRP A 699 -40.02 3.17 11.96
C TRP A 699 -40.36 4.62 11.51
N ALA A 700 -39.40 5.55 11.58
CA ALA A 700 -39.57 6.96 11.22
C ALA A 700 -39.80 7.20 9.71
N TRP A 701 -39.55 6.19 8.88
CA TRP A 701 -39.86 6.22 7.45
C TRP A 701 -41.35 6.36 7.17
N ASN A 702 -42.22 5.86 8.05
CA ASN A 702 -43.67 5.92 7.87
C ASN A 702 -44.35 6.88 8.86
N ASP A 703 -43.61 7.40 9.83
CA ASP A 703 -44.12 8.38 10.79
C ASP A 703 -43.86 9.81 10.33
N MET A 704 -44.86 10.39 9.66
CA MET A 704 -44.81 11.77 9.16
C MET A 704 -44.69 12.83 10.27
N THR A 705 -44.83 12.48 11.56
CA THR A 705 -44.63 13.43 12.67
C THR A 705 -43.16 13.81 12.89
N LEU A 706 -42.22 12.98 12.40
CA LEU A 706 -40.78 13.23 12.46
C LEU A 706 -40.26 14.03 11.25
N TRP A 707 -41.13 14.30 10.28
CA TRP A 707 -40.81 15.03 9.06
C TRP A 707 -41.29 16.48 9.17
N THR A 708 -40.46 17.42 8.74
CA THR A 708 -40.83 18.83 8.73
C THR A 708 -41.54 19.16 7.42
N LYS A 709 -42.80 19.60 7.51
CA LYS A 709 -43.60 20.04 6.36
C LYS A 709 -43.21 21.45 5.93
N VAL A 710 -42.97 21.63 4.64
CA VAL A 710 -42.70 22.93 4.01
C VAL A 710 -43.65 23.11 2.83
N LYS A 711 -44.45 24.17 2.86
CA LYS A 711 -45.35 24.52 1.77
C LYS A 711 -44.56 25.03 0.55
N GLY A 712 -44.95 24.60 -0.64
CA GLY A 712 -44.43 25.13 -1.90
C GLY A 712 -45.25 26.31 -2.39
N ASP A 713 -44.58 27.29 -2.99
CA ASP A 713 -45.22 28.39 -3.69
C ASP A 713 -45.43 28.04 -5.16
N PRO A 714 -46.57 28.39 -5.78
CA PRO A 714 -46.76 28.23 -7.21
C PRO A 714 -45.64 28.92 -8.01
N SER A 715 -45.13 28.24 -9.03
CA SER A 715 -44.04 28.74 -9.87
C SER A 715 -44.35 28.54 -11.36
N THR A 716 -43.57 29.19 -12.22
CA THR A 716 -43.64 29.00 -13.67
C THR A 716 -42.29 28.46 -14.15
N HIS A 717 -42.27 27.22 -14.63
CA HIS A 717 -41.10 26.59 -15.23
C HIS A 717 -41.47 26.09 -16.63
N GLY A 718 -41.04 26.80 -17.67
CA GLY A 718 -41.35 26.42 -19.06
C GLY A 718 -42.85 26.38 -19.38
N ILE A 719 -43.29 25.31 -20.04
CA ILE A 719 -44.68 25.04 -20.45
C ILE A 719 -45.47 24.18 -19.45
N ASP A 720 -44.83 23.78 -18.35
CA ASP A 720 -45.43 22.86 -17.38
C ASP A 720 -46.50 23.56 -16.53
N LYS A 721 -47.67 22.92 -16.40
CA LYS A 721 -48.75 23.39 -15.52
C LYS A 721 -48.50 22.90 -14.09
N ASN A 722 -49.07 23.57 -13.09
CA ASN A 722 -49.05 23.15 -11.67
C ASN A 722 -47.65 22.88 -11.09
N VAL A 723 -46.71 23.81 -11.32
CA VAL A 723 -45.36 23.75 -10.75
C VAL A 723 -45.32 24.41 -9.38
N PHE A 724 -44.61 23.81 -8.43
CA PHE A 724 -44.41 24.32 -7.07
C PHE A 724 -42.93 24.37 -6.73
N LYS A 725 -42.50 25.47 -6.11
CA LYS A 725 -41.14 25.68 -5.62
C LYS A 725 -41.16 25.68 -4.09
N THR A 726 -40.38 24.81 -3.48
CA THR A 726 -40.18 24.73 -2.03
C THR A 726 -38.72 25.04 -1.70
N THR A 727 -38.47 25.95 -0.76
CA THR A 727 -37.12 26.23 -0.26
C THR A 727 -37.00 25.79 1.19
N ILE A 728 -36.12 24.83 1.44
CA ILE A 728 -35.74 24.37 2.78
C ILE A 728 -34.47 25.12 3.18
N SER A 729 -34.45 25.75 4.35
CA SER A 729 -33.32 26.59 4.81
C SER A 729 -32.88 26.20 6.23
N GLY A 730 -31.65 26.56 6.59
CA GLY A 730 -31.09 26.24 7.91
C GLY A 730 -30.66 24.77 8.03
N LEU A 731 -30.26 24.17 6.91
CA LEU A 731 -29.73 22.82 6.85
C LEU A 731 -28.24 22.80 7.25
N ILE A 732 -27.77 21.62 7.66
CA ILE A 732 -26.39 21.38 8.10
C ILE A 732 -25.54 21.04 6.87
N GLU A 733 -24.34 21.60 6.78
CA GLU A 733 -23.44 21.45 5.64
C GLU A 733 -22.91 20.00 5.52
N GLY A 734 -22.92 19.45 4.30
CA GLY A 734 -22.51 18.06 4.01
C GLY A 734 -23.46 16.98 4.55
N THR A 735 -24.67 17.34 4.96
CA THR A 735 -25.66 16.42 5.55
C THR A 735 -26.67 15.96 4.51
N LYS A 736 -26.98 14.66 4.54
CA LYS A 736 -27.97 14.02 3.70
C LYS A 736 -29.37 14.20 4.26
N TYR A 737 -30.29 14.68 3.42
CA TYR A 737 -31.70 14.84 3.75
C TYR A 737 -32.57 13.97 2.86
N SER A 738 -33.60 13.35 3.44
CA SER A 738 -34.67 12.76 2.66
C SER A 738 -35.76 13.80 2.42
N ILE A 739 -36.29 13.86 1.19
CA ILE A 739 -37.33 14.81 0.79
C ILE A 739 -38.49 14.01 0.17
N ARG A 740 -39.72 14.35 0.56
CA ARG A 740 -40.96 13.79 -0.01
C ARG A 740 -41.87 14.91 -0.46
N HIS A 741 -42.29 14.89 -1.71
CA HIS A 741 -43.29 15.85 -2.18
C HIS A 741 -44.68 15.45 -1.64
N TYR A 742 -45.56 16.42 -1.47
CA TYR A 742 -46.96 16.14 -1.17
C TYR A 742 -47.88 17.00 -2.03
N ALA A 743 -49.08 16.51 -2.30
CA ALA A 743 -50.19 17.28 -2.85
C ALA A 743 -51.44 17.03 -2.03
N ILE A 744 -52.29 18.04 -1.89
CA ILE A 744 -53.62 17.90 -1.31
C ILE A 744 -54.62 17.99 -2.45
N VAL A 745 -55.41 16.93 -2.64
CA VAL A 745 -56.42 16.80 -3.69
C VAL A 745 -57.79 16.62 -3.05
N ASN A 746 -58.75 17.44 -3.46
CA ASN A 746 -60.15 17.28 -3.05
C ASN A 746 -60.88 16.34 -4.02
N ILE A 747 -61.30 15.15 -3.55
CA ILE A 747 -62.05 14.18 -4.36
C ILE A 747 -63.55 14.24 -4.02
N PRO A 748 -64.46 14.27 -5.01
CA PRO A 748 -65.90 14.23 -4.77
C PRO A 748 -66.33 13.02 -3.92
N ASN A 749 -67.07 13.27 -2.84
CA ASN A 749 -67.55 12.29 -1.86
C ASN A 749 -66.49 11.66 -0.94
N GLU A 750 -65.19 11.92 -1.13
CA GLU A 750 -64.11 11.43 -0.26
C GLU A 750 -63.39 12.55 0.53
N GLY A 751 -63.51 13.82 0.11
CA GLY A 751 -62.94 14.98 0.84
C GLY A 751 -61.51 15.34 0.43
N ASP A 752 -60.80 16.07 1.30
CA ASP A 752 -59.39 16.44 1.08
C ASP A 752 -58.48 15.25 1.41
N ILE A 753 -57.71 14.82 0.43
CA ILE A 753 -56.77 13.70 0.53
C ILE A 753 -55.37 14.24 0.31
N GLU A 754 -54.50 14.08 1.30
CA GLU A 754 -53.07 14.35 1.14
C GLU A 754 -52.39 13.13 0.53
N GLU A 755 -51.88 13.29 -0.68
CA GLU A 755 -51.04 12.32 -1.35
C GLU A 755 -49.58 12.71 -1.14
N THR A 756 -48.79 11.79 -0.59
CA THR A 756 -47.34 11.93 -0.49
C THR A 756 -46.71 11.13 -1.63
N PHE A 757 -45.79 11.77 -2.35
CA PHE A 757 -45.09 11.17 -3.46
C PHE A 757 -43.72 10.73 -2.99
N TYR A 758 -43.47 9.44 -3.15
CA TYR A 758 -42.14 8.88 -3.04
C TYR A 758 -41.40 9.22 -4.33
N ASN A 759 -40.25 9.86 -4.22
CA ASN A 759 -39.36 9.96 -5.36
C ASN A 759 -38.86 8.55 -5.70
N ASN A 760 -38.84 8.20 -6.98
CA ASN A 760 -38.49 6.86 -7.49
C ASN A 760 -37.01 6.48 -7.33
N LEU A 761 -36.27 7.14 -6.45
CA LEU A 761 -34.84 6.93 -6.25
C LEU A 761 -34.57 6.89 -4.75
N GLY A 762 -33.73 5.97 -4.31
CA GLY A 762 -33.16 5.94 -2.96
C GLY A 762 -32.19 7.12 -2.70
N ASP A 763 -32.50 8.30 -3.24
CA ASP A 763 -31.63 9.46 -3.25
C ASP A 763 -31.86 10.29 -2.00
N TYR A 764 -30.86 10.23 -1.12
CA TYR A 764 -30.67 11.24 -0.10
C TYR A 764 -30.05 12.46 -0.76
N TYR A 765 -30.60 13.64 -0.49
CA TYR A 765 -30.12 14.90 -1.05
C TYR A 765 -29.11 15.54 -0.10
N PRO A 766 -27.81 15.49 -0.41
CA PRO A 766 -26.81 16.14 0.42
C PRO A 766 -26.86 17.65 0.21
N THR A 767 -26.80 18.40 1.30
CA THR A 767 -26.26 19.76 1.21
C THR A 767 -24.78 19.70 0.79
N LEU A 768 -24.30 20.74 0.12
CA LEU A 768 -22.89 20.78 -0.26
C LEU A 768 -22.01 20.82 1.00
N PRO A 769 -20.88 20.08 1.03
CA PRO A 769 -19.93 20.19 2.13
C PRO A 769 -19.19 21.52 2.07
N VAL A 770 -18.67 21.98 3.21
CA VAL A 770 -17.62 23.01 3.23
C VAL A 770 -16.32 22.36 2.78
N ALA A 771 -15.78 22.79 1.64
CA ALA A 771 -14.54 22.24 1.12
C ALA A 771 -13.36 23.15 1.46
N VAL A 772 -12.30 22.54 1.99
CA VAL A 772 -11.08 23.23 2.39
C VAL A 772 -9.90 22.54 1.72
N SER A 773 -9.03 23.30 1.09
CA SER A 773 -7.78 22.79 0.53
C SER A 773 -6.68 23.82 0.69
N TRP A 774 -5.44 23.39 0.53
CA TRP A 774 -4.31 24.29 0.42
C TRP A 774 -3.31 23.75 -0.59
N ALA A 775 -2.54 24.66 -1.19
CA ALA A 775 -1.45 24.33 -2.08
C ALA A 775 -0.19 25.11 -1.68
N LEU A 776 0.98 24.48 -1.82
CA LEU A 776 2.24 25.19 -1.68
C LEU A 776 2.36 26.21 -2.81
N LYS A 777 2.55 27.49 -2.47
CA LYS A 777 2.91 28.53 -3.43
C LYS A 777 4.40 28.54 -3.68
N GLU A 778 5.16 28.61 -2.59
CA GLU A 778 6.61 28.69 -2.59
C GLU A 778 7.15 28.23 -1.23
N ALA A 779 8.28 27.54 -1.24
CA ALA A 779 9.05 27.19 -0.04
C ALA A 779 10.46 27.73 -0.19
N THR A 780 10.97 28.30 0.90
CA THR A 780 12.39 28.60 1.05
C THR A 780 13.02 27.54 1.95
N GLN A 781 14.25 27.77 2.40
CA GLN A 781 14.92 26.90 3.38
C GLN A 781 14.27 27.01 4.78
N THR A 782 13.61 28.14 5.13
CA THR A 782 13.11 28.38 6.50
C THR A 782 11.68 28.91 6.57
N THR A 783 11.03 29.13 5.42
CA THR A 783 9.66 29.62 5.32
C THR A 783 8.90 28.88 4.22
N ALA A 784 7.58 28.91 4.29
CA ALA A 784 6.74 28.45 3.18
C ALA A 784 5.45 29.28 3.13
N THR A 785 5.04 29.66 1.93
CA THR A 785 3.76 30.34 1.72
C THR A 785 2.78 29.36 1.08
N LEU A 786 1.63 29.20 1.73
CA LEU A 786 0.55 28.31 1.32
C LEU A 786 -0.64 29.13 0.83
N VAL A 787 -1.28 28.66 -0.23
CA VAL A 787 -2.56 29.19 -0.73
C VAL A 787 -3.68 28.30 -0.21
N CYS A 788 -4.38 28.75 0.83
CA CYS A 788 -5.59 28.12 1.34
C CYS A 788 -6.82 28.53 0.51
N ARG A 789 -7.62 27.55 0.10
CA ARG A 789 -8.86 27.73 -0.64
C ARG A 789 -10.02 27.22 0.22
N PHE A 790 -11.01 28.08 0.41
CA PHE A 790 -12.18 27.82 1.24
C PHE A 790 -13.42 27.99 0.38
N ASP A 791 -14.08 26.88 0.04
CA ASP A 791 -15.37 26.89 -0.64
C ASP A 791 -16.46 26.68 0.41
N THR A 792 -16.93 27.81 0.96
CA THR A 792 -17.91 27.84 2.06
C THR A 792 -19.32 28.10 1.56
N GLY A 793 -19.51 28.48 0.30
CA GLY A 793 -20.78 28.92 -0.28
C GLY A 793 -21.62 29.78 0.67
N ASP A 794 -22.80 29.30 1.07
CA ASP A 794 -23.71 30.01 2.00
C ASP A 794 -23.60 29.57 3.47
N ALA A 795 -22.59 28.76 3.81
CA ALA A 795 -22.29 28.38 5.19
C ALA A 795 -21.84 29.58 6.04
N THR A 796 -22.23 29.57 7.31
CA THR A 796 -21.75 30.59 8.26
C THR A 796 -20.36 30.22 8.75
N VAL A 797 -19.36 31.04 8.42
CA VAL A 797 -17.96 30.84 8.85
C VAL A 797 -17.72 31.58 10.17
N ILE A 798 -17.39 30.82 11.23
CA ILE A 798 -16.95 31.36 12.52
C ILE A 798 -15.47 31.75 12.44
N GLU A 799 -14.64 30.86 11.90
CA GLU A 799 -13.19 31.02 11.80
C GLU A 799 -12.66 30.18 10.64
N LYS A 800 -11.59 30.59 9.99
CA LYS A 800 -10.87 29.79 9.01
C LYS A 800 -9.38 30.04 9.12
N GLY A 801 -8.56 29.07 8.76
CA GLY A 801 -7.12 29.21 8.92
C GLY A 801 -6.35 27.97 8.50
N LEU A 802 -5.11 27.90 8.98
CA LEU A 802 -4.21 26.76 8.81
C LEU A 802 -3.62 26.40 10.17
N ASP A 803 -3.58 25.11 10.48
CA ASP A 803 -2.89 24.56 11.64
C ASP A 803 -1.60 23.87 11.21
N LEU A 804 -0.51 24.12 11.93
CA LEU A 804 0.70 23.34 11.83
C LEU A 804 1.26 23.07 13.23
N ASN A 805 1.24 21.79 13.64
CA ASN A 805 1.77 21.34 14.94
C ASN A 805 1.18 22.09 16.15
N GLY A 806 -0.10 22.49 16.08
CA GLY A 806 -0.79 23.22 17.15
C GLY A 806 -0.63 24.75 17.11
N GLU A 807 0.14 25.29 16.16
CA GLU A 807 0.17 26.73 15.87
C GLU A 807 -0.95 27.07 14.87
N HIS A 808 -1.85 27.98 15.26
CA HIS A 808 -3.02 28.38 14.48
C HIS A 808 -2.79 29.69 13.73
N TYR A 809 -2.82 29.61 12.40
CA TYR A 809 -2.72 30.75 11.48
C TYR A 809 -4.13 31.14 11.01
N VAL A 810 -4.81 32.01 11.77
CA VAL A 810 -6.18 32.46 11.47
C VAL A 810 -6.18 33.47 10.33
N LEU A 811 -7.04 33.25 9.33
CA LEU A 811 -7.20 34.12 8.17
C LEU A 811 -8.49 34.94 8.28
N ASN A 812 -8.40 36.25 8.04
CA ASN A 812 -9.53 37.16 8.14
C ASN A 812 -10.12 37.49 6.76
N GLY A 813 -11.43 37.70 6.69
CA GLY A 813 -12.09 38.16 5.46
C GLY A 813 -11.81 37.28 4.24
N LYS A 814 -11.25 37.87 3.18
CA LYS A 814 -10.96 37.19 1.90
C LYS A 814 -9.55 36.59 1.82
N ASP A 815 -8.79 36.62 2.92
CA ASP A 815 -7.42 36.12 2.91
C ASP A 815 -7.37 34.63 2.58
N SER A 816 -6.34 34.28 1.80
CA SER A 816 -6.07 32.92 1.29
C SER A 816 -4.60 32.54 1.39
N LEU A 817 -3.72 33.42 1.89
CA LEU A 817 -2.29 33.17 1.97
C LEU A 817 -1.84 33.05 3.43
N VAL A 818 -1.14 31.97 3.75
CA VAL A 818 -0.49 31.78 5.05
C VAL A 818 1.01 31.66 4.81
N THR A 819 1.80 32.51 5.47
CA THR A 819 3.26 32.38 5.47
C THR A 819 3.69 31.75 6.78
N LEU A 820 4.22 30.54 6.68
CA LEU A 820 4.85 29.79 7.75
C LEU A 820 6.29 30.27 7.91
N THR A 821 6.70 30.54 9.15
CA THR A 821 8.06 30.98 9.50
C THR A 821 8.66 30.05 10.55
N GLY A 822 10.00 30.06 10.67
CA GLY A 822 10.70 29.19 11.64
C GLY A 822 10.73 27.72 11.24
N LEU A 823 10.61 27.41 9.94
CA LEU A 823 10.76 26.06 9.41
C LEU A 823 12.26 25.69 9.34
N TYR A 824 12.55 24.39 9.37
CA TYR A 824 13.89 23.83 9.26
C TYR A 824 14.19 23.52 7.78
N PRO A 825 15.41 23.78 7.29
CA PRO A 825 15.80 23.38 5.94
C PRO A 825 15.77 21.87 5.75
N GLY A 826 15.27 21.43 4.59
CA GLY A 826 15.03 20.01 4.30
C GLY A 826 13.95 19.34 5.17
N GLY A 827 13.20 20.12 5.96
CA GLY A 827 12.14 19.64 6.84
C GLY A 827 10.88 19.25 6.06
N TYR A 828 10.15 18.27 6.58
CA TYR A 828 8.89 17.78 6.03
C TYR A 828 7.71 18.21 6.91
N TYR A 829 6.73 18.87 6.31
CA TYR A 829 5.61 19.49 7.02
C TYR A 829 4.27 19.08 6.41
N SER A 830 3.27 18.85 7.28
CA SER A 830 1.92 18.41 6.90
C SER A 830 0.86 19.31 7.58
N PRO A 831 0.70 20.55 7.14
CA PRO A 831 -0.29 21.46 7.72
C PRO A 831 -1.72 21.07 7.35
N THR A 832 -2.67 21.46 8.20
CA THR A 832 -4.11 21.22 8.01
C THR A 832 -4.85 22.55 7.87
N ALA A 833 -5.37 22.85 6.68
CA ALA A 833 -6.26 24.00 6.53
C ALA A 833 -7.64 23.68 7.13
N TYR A 834 -8.30 24.66 7.73
CA TYR A 834 -9.58 24.43 8.41
C TYR A 834 -10.59 25.58 8.25
N VAL A 835 -11.87 25.24 8.38
CA VAL A 835 -13.02 26.16 8.51
C VAL A 835 -13.90 25.69 9.66
N LYS A 836 -14.19 26.56 10.61
CA LYS A 836 -15.14 26.35 11.71
C LYS A 836 -16.48 26.98 11.36
N THR A 837 -17.55 26.22 11.53
CA THR A 837 -18.96 26.63 11.39
C THR A 837 -19.68 26.38 12.72
N PRO A 838 -20.92 26.87 12.91
CA PRO A 838 -21.74 26.52 14.07
C PRO A 838 -21.99 25.02 14.24
N HIS A 839 -21.88 24.23 13.17
CA HIS A 839 -22.18 22.79 13.17
C HIS A 839 -20.94 21.90 13.26
N GLY A 840 -19.72 22.44 13.08
CA GLY A 840 -18.49 21.65 13.14
C GLY A 840 -17.26 22.30 12.50
N THR A 841 -16.14 21.58 12.56
CA THR A 841 -14.86 21.98 11.93
C THR A 841 -14.58 21.10 10.71
N TYR A 842 -14.39 21.73 9.56
CA TYR A 842 -14.05 21.09 8.29
C TYR A 842 -12.56 21.31 8.01
N THR A 843 -11.87 20.26 7.58
CA THR A 843 -10.42 20.28 7.38
C THR A 843 -10.03 19.83 5.98
N SER A 844 -8.86 20.26 5.51
CA SER A 844 -8.28 19.77 4.26
C SER A 844 -7.87 18.31 4.37
N GLY A 845 -7.92 17.58 3.26
CA GLY A 845 -7.31 16.25 3.15
C GLY A 845 -5.80 16.27 3.42
N TRP A 846 -5.22 15.08 3.59
CA TRP A 846 -3.79 14.93 3.83
C TRP A 846 -2.98 15.47 2.64
N ASN A 847 -2.08 16.40 2.94
CA ASN A 847 -1.15 16.99 1.98
C ASN A 847 0.12 17.42 2.73
N SER A 848 1.23 17.57 2.03
CA SER A 848 2.52 17.88 2.65
C SER A 848 3.45 18.66 1.73
N PHE A 849 4.47 19.28 2.32
CA PHE A 849 5.56 19.90 1.58
C PHE A 849 6.89 19.75 2.30
N SER A 850 7.98 19.93 1.55
CA SER A 850 9.32 20.04 2.11
C SER A 850 9.90 21.42 1.86
N THR A 851 10.65 21.94 2.83
CA THR A 851 11.50 23.12 2.63
C THR A 851 12.74 22.74 1.81
N LEU A 852 13.37 23.75 1.23
CA LEU A 852 14.60 23.55 0.45
C LEU A 852 15.76 23.09 1.37
N GLN A 853 16.66 22.27 0.83
CA GLN A 853 17.87 21.83 1.52
C GLN A 853 18.88 22.99 1.66
N VAL A 854 19.79 22.86 2.63
CA VAL A 854 20.96 23.73 2.75
C VAL A 854 22.20 22.96 2.38
N THR A 855 23.02 23.53 1.51
CA THR A 855 24.34 23.03 1.19
C THR A 855 25.36 23.67 2.13
N VAL A 856 26.13 22.83 2.81
CA VAL A 856 27.25 23.26 3.65
C VAL A 856 28.54 22.84 2.95
N GLY A 857 29.46 23.79 2.80
CA GLY A 857 30.77 23.55 2.21
C GLY A 857 31.87 24.08 3.11
N GLY A 858 33.09 23.60 2.89
CA GLY A 858 34.24 24.14 3.58
C GLY A 858 35.53 23.99 2.80
N ASN A 859 36.35 25.04 2.84
CA ASN A 859 37.59 25.12 2.09
C ASN A 859 38.78 25.08 3.04
N VAL A 860 39.77 24.24 2.72
CA VAL A 860 41.08 24.27 3.37
C VAL A 860 41.83 25.48 2.82
N VAL A 861 41.97 26.50 3.65
CA VAL A 861 42.68 27.75 3.31
C VAL A 861 44.19 27.55 3.41
N GLU A 862 44.62 26.70 4.34
CA GLU A 862 46.02 26.44 4.63
C GLU A 862 46.17 25.03 5.20
N ALA A 863 47.14 24.27 4.70
CA ALA A 863 47.54 22.97 5.25
C ALA A 863 49.05 22.99 5.51
N LEU A 864 49.42 23.00 6.79
CA LEU A 864 50.79 23.02 7.28
C LEU A 864 51.23 21.60 7.67
N GLN A 865 52.36 21.48 8.36
CA GLN A 865 52.93 20.20 8.72
C GLN A 865 52.13 19.48 9.81
N THR A 866 51.61 20.23 10.78
CA THR A 866 50.92 19.73 11.97
C THR A 866 49.57 20.40 12.21
N SER A 867 49.14 21.29 11.32
CA SER A 867 47.86 22.01 11.44
C SER A 867 47.25 22.37 10.09
N ALA A 868 45.97 22.73 10.09
CA ALA A 868 45.27 23.25 8.92
C ALA A 868 44.21 24.29 9.31
N LEU A 869 43.91 25.23 8.41
CA LEU A 869 42.82 26.20 8.56
C LEU A 869 41.69 25.85 7.61
N VAL A 870 40.49 25.62 8.15
CA VAL A 870 39.29 25.31 7.37
C VAL A 870 38.24 26.38 7.60
N THR A 871 37.70 26.94 6.53
CA THR A 871 36.57 27.89 6.59
C THR A 871 35.26 27.19 6.29
N VAL A 872 34.19 27.61 6.97
CA VAL A 872 32.84 27.09 6.79
C VAL A 872 32.04 28.05 5.92
N SER A 873 31.26 27.49 4.99
CA SER A 873 30.36 28.24 4.10
C SER A 873 29.03 27.51 4.00
N SER A 874 27.95 28.26 3.78
CA SER A 874 26.63 27.70 3.48
C SER A 874 25.90 28.55 2.45
N ASP A 875 24.97 27.93 1.73
CA ASP A 875 24.05 28.61 0.81
C ASP A 875 22.76 29.08 1.51
N LEU A 876 22.74 29.10 2.85
CA LEU A 876 21.59 29.52 3.62
C LEU A 876 21.30 31.00 3.35
N ALA A 877 20.14 31.30 2.77
CA ALA A 877 19.77 32.67 2.40
C ALA A 877 19.69 33.63 3.60
N GLU A 878 19.43 33.11 4.80
CA GLU A 878 19.34 33.85 6.06
C GLU A 878 20.44 33.40 7.04
N PRO A 879 21.69 33.91 6.94
CA PRO A 879 22.80 33.48 7.79
C PRO A 879 22.57 33.72 9.28
N SER A 880 21.69 34.68 9.63
CA SER A 880 21.33 34.99 11.01
C SER A 880 20.61 33.85 11.74
N ALA A 881 20.07 32.87 11.01
CA ALA A 881 19.43 31.68 11.58
C ALA A 881 20.44 30.61 12.05
N ILE A 882 21.72 30.74 11.69
CA ILE A 882 22.77 29.79 12.11
C ILE A 882 23.09 30.04 13.59
N THR A 883 22.75 29.09 14.44
CA THR A 883 23.01 29.12 15.89
C THR A 883 24.42 28.65 16.24
N ALA A 884 25.01 27.77 15.43
CA ALA A 884 26.41 27.34 15.54
C ALA A 884 26.96 26.90 14.18
N SER A 885 28.28 26.93 14.01
CA SER A 885 28.97 26.36 12.84
C SER A 885 30.31 25.81 13.27
N GLY A 886 30.90 24.91 12.49
CA GLY A 886 32.21 24.36 12.82
C GLY A 886 32.71 23.30 11.88
N VAL A 887 33.79 22.66 12.29
CA VAL A 887 34.50 21.63 11.54
C VAL A 887 34.69 20.41 12.42
N GLU A 888 34.44 19.24 11.84
CA GLU A 888 34.80 17.94 12.41
C GLU A 888 35.90 17.32 11.56
N TRP A 889 36.90 16.70 12.19
CA TRP A 889 37.96 15.99 11.48
C TRP A 889 38.36 14.71 12.18
N LYS A 890 38.96 13.80 11.41
CA LYS A 890 39.41 12.50 11.90
C LYS A 890 40.92 12.41 11.93
N VAL A 891 41.44 11.91 13.05
CA VAL A 891 42.82 11.47 13.19
C VAL A 891 42.76 10.00 13.63
N GLY A 892 43.14 9.08 12.73
CA GLY A 892 42.90 7.65 12.95
C GLY A 892 41.40 7.34 13.05
N ASN A 893 40.98 6.70 14.15
CA ASN A 893 39.57 6.38 14.43
C ASN A 893 38.85 7.42 15.29
N GLU A 894 39.54 8.45 15.77
CA GLU A 894 38.97 9.47 16.64
C GLU A 894 38.44 10.64 15.83
N THR A 895 37.29 11.19 16.24
CA THR A 895 36.68 12.37 15.62
C THR A 895 36.76 13.55 16.58
N PHE A 896 37.35 14.63 16.11
CA PHE A 896 37.51 15.89 16.82
C PHE A 896 36.55 16.92 16.23
N ARG A 897 36.11 17.88 17.06
CA ARG A 897 35.16 18.93 16.67
C ARG A 897 35.61 20.27 17.20
N LYS A 898 35.47 21.31 16.39
CA LYS A 898 35.72 22.70 16.78
C LYS A 898 34.66 23.61 16.17
N GLU A 899 34.09 24.49 16.99
CA GLU A 899 33.11 25.47 16.54
C GLU A 899 33.80 26.76 16.09
N GLY A 900 33.23 27.41 15.08
CA GLY A 900 33.74 28.62 14.44
C GLY A 900 33.47 28.64 12.95
N THR A 901 33.34 29.84 12.39
CA THR A 901 33.25 30.06 10.94
C THR A 901 34.59 29.84 10.22
N SER A 902 35.68 29.85 10.99
CA SER A 902 37.02 29.45 10.57
C SER A 902 37.69 28.70 11.72
N CYS A 903 38.11 27.46 11.47
CA CYS A 903 38.65 26.57 12.50
C CYS A 903 40.08 26.16 12.16
N ARG A 904 41.01 26.46 13.08
CA ARG A 904 42.36 25.88 13.08
C ARG A 904 42.30 24.49 13.69
N LEU A 905 42.57 23.48 12.87
CA LEU A 905 42.79 22.09 13.25
C LEU A 905 44.27 21.98 13.65
N THR A 906 44.55 21.49 14.85
CA THR A 906 45.91 21.36 15.40
C THR A 906 46.23 19.89 15.64
N ASP A 907 47.50 19.62 15.93
CA ASP A 907 48.00 18.30 16.32
C ASP A 907 47.72 17.20 15.28
N LEU A 908 47.78 17.59 13.99
CA LEU A 908 47.54 16.70 12.86
C LEU A 908 48.78 15.86 12.55
N PRO A 909 48.60 14.59 12.14
CA PRO A 909 49.72 13.75 11.70
C PRO A 909 50.41 14.39 10.49
N THR A 910 51.74 14.38 10.46
CA THR A 910 52.53 14.97 9.37
C THR A 910 52.62 14.03 8.16
N HIS A 911 52.64 14.63 6.97
CA HIS A 911 52.66 13.92 5.68
C HIS A 911 51.55 12.86 5.57
N ALA A 912 50.37 13.19 6.06
CA ALA A 912 49.24 12.28 6.17
C ALA A 912 47.96 12.91 5.63
N THR A 913 47.06 12.05 5.11
CA THR A 913 45.73 12.46 4.67
C THR A 913 44.79 12.55 5.87
N VAL A 914 44.20 13.73 6.06
CA VAL A 914 43.24 14.04 7.12
C VAL A 914 41.86 14.19 6.50
N SER A 915 40.86 13.49 7.05
CA SER A 915 39.45 13.63 6.64
C SER A 915 38.75 14.69 7.50
N TYR A 916 37.97 15.56 6.88
CA TYR A 916 37.20 16.61 7.57
C TYR A 916 35.81 16.80 6.94
N ARG A 917 34.88 17.36 7.72
CA ARG A 917 33.60 17.86 7.23
C ARG A 917 33.21 19.12 8.00
N THR A 918 32.45 20.00 7.37
CA THR A 918 31.95 21.22 8.00
C THR A 918 30.48 21.06 8.38
N PHE A 919 30.02 21.81 9.37
CA PHE A 919 28.61 21.83 9.74
C PHE A 919 28.12 23.23 10.06
N ILE A 920 26.82 23.41 9.90
CA ILE A 920 26.06 24.51 10.48
C ILE A 920 24.93 23.94 11.32
N GLN A 921 24.47 24.70 12.30
CA GLN A 921 23.36 24.35 13.18
C GLN A 921 22.30 25.45 13.11
N ILE A 922 21.04 25.06 12.98
CA ILE A 922 19.87 25.96 13.00
C ILE A 922 18.94 25.44 14.09
N GLY A 923 18.82 26.20 15.18
CA GLY A 923 18.18 25.71 16.40
C GLY A 923 18.95 24.54 17.01
N THR A 924 18.32 23.36 17.11
CA THR A 924 18.93 22.12 17.61
C THR A 924 19.45 21.18 16.51
N ASN A 925 19.16 21.45 15.24
CA ASN A 925 19.47 20.56 14.12
C ASN A 925 20.79 20.96 13.44
N SER A 926 21.65 19.98 13.16
CA SER A 926 22.93 20.17 12.47
C SER A 926 22.90 19.63 11.05
N THR A 927 23.30 20.44 10.08
CA THR A 927 23.51 20.05 8.68
C THR A 927 25.02 19.94 8.43
N TYR A 928 25.46 18.82 7.86
CA TYR A 928 26.87 18.52 7.60
C TYR A 928 27.16 18.54 6.10
N SER A 929 28.37 18.94 5.74
CA SER A 929 28.94 18.63 4.43
C SER A 929 29.32 17.15 4.35
N GLU A 930 29.57 16.69 3.13
CA GLU A 930 30.28 15.42 2.90
C GLU A 930 31.68 15.43 3.54
N TRP A 931 32.21 14.24 3.79
CA TRP A 931 33.60 14.06 4.23
C TRP A 931 34.55 14.38 3.08
N ASN A 932 35.35 15.41 3.27
CA ASN A 932 36.43 15.84 2.38
C ASN A 932 37.80 15.44 2.97
N THR A 933 38.86 15.56 2.18
CA THR A 933 40.22 15.25 2.63
C THR A 933 41.23 16.31 2.22
N PHE A 934 42.29 16.46 3.01
CA PHE A 934 43.50 17.20 2.64
C PHE A 934 44.74 16.46 3.15
N THR A 935 45.92 16.85 2.68
CA THR A 935 47.19 16.23 3.11
C THR A 935 48.08 17.27 3.78
N THR A 936 48.59 16.95 4.97
CA THR A 936 49.55 17.79 5.70
C THR A 936 50.94 17.75 5.04
N GLN A 937 51.72 18.80 5.24
CA GLN A 937 53.08 18.88 4.72
C GLN A 937 54.06 18.00 5.55
N PRO A 938 55.19 17.55 4.96
CA PRO A 938 56.21 16.83 5.72
C PRO A 938 57.01 17.77 6.64
N ILE A 939 57.35 17.28 7.84
CA ILE A 939 58.33 17.93 8.72
C ILE A 939 59.75 17.71 8.17
N SER A 940 60.58 18.75 8.19
CA SER A 940 62.00 18.65 7.85
C SER A 940 62.87 19.62 8.65
N ALA A 941 64.16 19.30 8.76
CA ALA A 941 65.18 20.16 9.37
C ALA A 941 66.43 20.17 8.48
N THR A 942 66.97 21.37 8.25
CA THR A 942 68.21 21.61 7.50
C THR A 942 69.21 22.28 8.41
N ILE A 943 70.40 21.70 8.56
CA ILE A 943 71.44 22.26 9.43
C ILE A 943 72.14 23.43 8.76
N GLU A 944 72.43 24.49 9.50
CA GLU A 944 73.29 25.60 9.06
C GLU A 944 74.61 25.56 9.82
N ALA A 945 75.64 26.25 9.33
CA ALA A 945 76.95 26.29 9.99
C ALA A 945 76.89 27.06 11.32
N ALA A 946 77.66 26.60 12.30
CA ALA A 946 77.78 27.29 13.57
C ALA A 946 78.57 28.57 13.37
N ASP A 947 78.10 29.66 13.97
CA ASP A 947 78.83 30.93 14.02
C ASP A 947 79.22 31.26 15.47
N ALA A 948 79.91 32.39 15.64
CA ALA A 948 80.25 32.91 16.96
C ALA A 948 80.90 31.84 17.87
N CYS A 949 81.98 31.20 17.40
CA CYS A 949 82.70 30.20 18.17
C CYS A 949 83.75 30.89 19.07
N SER A 950 83.51 30.90 20.39
CA SER A 950 84.55 31.24 21.37
C SER A 950 85.39 29.99 21.68
N HIS A 951 86.31 30.10 22.64
CA HIS A 951 87.03 28.94 23.15
C HIS A 951 86.16 27.96 23.96
N THR A 952 84.99 28.38 24.48
CA THR A 952 84.10 27.52 25.31
C THR A 952 82.62 27.55 24.92
N SER A 953 82.25 28.24 23.84
CA SER A 953 80.86 28.34 23.39
C SER A 953 80.75 28.47 21.88
N ALA A 954 79.61 28.09 21.32
CA ALA A 954 79.27 28.25 19.91
C ALA A 954 77.76 28.42 19.75
N THR A 955 77.32 29.14 18.72
CA THR A 955 75.89 29.23 18.39
C THR A 955 75.56 28.27 17.26
N LEU A 956 74.62 27.37 17.52
CA LEU A 956 74.13 26.38 16.56
C LEU A 956 72.92 26.96 15.83
N HIS A 957 72.84 26.73 14.52
CA HIS A 957 71.76 27.23 13.66
C HIS A 957 71.16 26.12 12.78
N ALA A 958 69.87 26.21 12.51
CA ALA A 958 69.16 25.36 11.56
C ALA A 958 67.91 26.06 11.01
N LEU A 959 67.46 25.59 9.85
CA LEU A 959 66.14 25.89 9.30
C LEU A 959 65.21 24.69 9.50
N THR A 960 64.03 24.91 10.04
CA THR A 960 63.02 23.88 10.26
C THR A 960 61.73 24.21 9.51
N ALA A 961 61.20 23.22 8.80
CA ALA A 961 59.87 23.27 8.20
C ALA A 961 58.90 22.51 9.09
N CYS A 962 58.40 23.18 10.13
CA CYS A 962 57.35 22.70 11.01
C CYS A 962 56.65 23.91 11.63
N ASP A 963 55.33 23.98 11.51
CA ASP A 963 54.56 25.03 12.16
C ASP A 963 54.56 24.85 13.69
N THR A 964 54.25 25.93 14.42
CA THR A 964 54.27 25.98 15.89
C THR A 964 52.87 25.91 16.51
N TYR A 965 51.89 25.36 15.79
CA TYR A 965 50.50 25.19 16.29
C TYR A 965 50.27 23.85 17.00
N SER A 966 51.33 23.07 17.21
CA SER A 966 51.31 21.76 17.86
C SER A 966 52.31 21.67 19.01
N ASP A 967 52.36 20.51 19.66
CA ASP A 967 53.31 20.18 20.73
C ASP A 967 54.73 19.80 20.25
N ALA A 968 55.07 20.08 18.99
CA ALA A 968 56.37 19.80 18.41
C ALA A 968 57.53 20.43 19.22
N GLN A 969 58.56 19.62 19.50
CA GLN A 969 59.76 20.04 20.20
C GLN A 969 60.92 20.22 19.21
N PHE A 970 61.73 21.25 19.44
CA PHE A 970 62.84 21.62 18.56
C PHE A 970 64.15 21.60 19.33
N GLY A 971 65.24 21.17 18.71
CA GLY A 971 66.52 21.11 19.39
C GLY A 971 67.69 20.73 18.52
N PHE A 972 68.84 20.54 19.17
CA PHE A 972 70.07 20.09 18.55
C PHE A 972 70.63 18.91 19.32
N GLU A 973 71.26 17.98 18.61
CA GLU A 973 72.12 16.97 19.20
C GLU A 973 73.56 17.16 18.75
N TRP A 974 74.51 16.93 19.66
CA TRP A 974 75.92 17.25 19.44
C TRP A 974 76.86 16.30 20.18
N ARG A 975 78.07 16.14 19.65
CA ARG A 975 79.14 15.31 20.22
C ARG A 975 80.50 15.74 19.68
N LYS A 976 81.60 15.23 20.27
CA LYS A 976 82.94 15.41 19.69
C LYS A 976 82.97 14.84 18.27
N TYR A 977 83.72 15.47 17.38
CA TYR A 977 83.74 15.11 15.96
C TYR A 977 84.19 13.65 15.74
N ASP A 978 85.19 13.23 16.50
CA ASP A 978 85.81 11.90 16.53
C ASP A 978 85.11 10.89 17.46
N ALA A 979 84.00 11.26 18.10
CA ALA A 979 83.25 10.35 18.95
C ALA A 979 82.67 9.19 18.11
N PRO A 980 82.95 7.91 18.49
CA PRO A 980 82.32 6.74 17.87
C PRO A 980 80.79 6.80 17.95
N ASP A 981 80.09 6.15 17.03
CA ASP A 981 78.62 6.10 17.02
C ASP A 981 78.00 5.40 18.24
N LEU A 982 78.79 4.63 18.98
CA LEU A 982 78.37 4.02 20.25
C LEU A 982 78.30 5.04 21.40
N VAL A 983 78.98 6.18 21.28
CA VAL A 983 78.94 7.23 22.32
C VAL A 983 77.64 8.04 22.13
N PRO A 984 76.75 8.08 23.14
CA PRO A 984 75.50 8.80 23.03
C PRO A 984 75.76 10.30 22.79
N SER A 985 75.03 10.88 21.85
CA SER A 985 75.01 12.33 21.62
C SER A 985 74.41 13.04 22.83
N ASN A 986 74.89 14.26 23.11
CA ASN A 986 74.20 15.17 24.01
C ASN A 986 73.06 15.86 23.26
N THR A 987 71.93 16.12 23.92
CA THR A 987 70.77 16.79 23.33
C THR A 987 70.46 18.08 24.07
N VAL A 988 70.09 19.13 23.35
CA VAL A 988 69.61 20.40 23.89
C VAL A 988 68.30 20.79 23.22
N LEU A 989 67.31 21.20 24.00
CA LEU A 989 66.06 21.75 23.48
C LEU A 989 66.23 23.25 23.25
N ALA A 990 65.84 23.70 22.07
CA ALA A 990 65.84 25.09 21.68
C ALA A 990 64.42 25.68 21.82
N GLN A 991 64.33 27.01 21.86
CA GLN A 991 63.02 27.66 21.73
C GLN A 991 62.44 27.36 20.34
N PRO A 992 61.10 27.35 20.19
CA PRO A 992 60.46 27.14 18.90
C PRO A 992 61.04 28.09 17.83
N PRO A 993 61.16 27.62 16.57
CA PRO A 993 61.74 28.38 15.49
C PRO A 993 60.92 29.63 15.21
N VAL A 994 61.59 30.73 14.88
CA VAL A 994 60.95 31.98 14.43
C VAL A 994 61.21 32.11 12.94
N ASP A 995 60.14 32.19 12.15
CA ASP A 995 60.20 32.16 10.67
C ASP A 995 61.01 30.96 10.14
N GLY A 996 60.83 29.80 10.78
CA GLY A 996 61.55 28.58 10.44
C GLY A 996 63.03 28.58 10.84
N LYS A 997 63.54 29.61 11.51
CA LYS A 997 64.93 29.67 11.99
C LYS A 997 65.02 29.18 13.43
N LEU A 998 65.84 28.15 13.63
CA LEU A 998 66.14 27.55 14.92
C LEU A 998 67.58 27.87 15.30
N ALA A 999 67.79 28.32 16.54
CA ALA A 999 69.13 28.60 17.02
C ALA A 999 69.29 28.30 18.52
N PHE A 1000 70.50 27.93 18.93
CA PHE A 1000 70.82 27.62 20.33
C PHE A 1000 72.28 27.93 20.66
N SER A 1001 72.52 28.54 21.83
CA SER A 1001 73.88 28.82 22.32
C SER A 1001 74.40 27.65 23.14
N LEU A 1002 75.35 26.91 22.59
CA LEU A 1002 76.02 25.80 23.26
C LEU A 1002 77.21 26.31 24.08
N ARG A 1003 77.36 25.82 25.32
CA ARG A 1003 78.35 26.29 26.30
C ARG A 1003 79.15 25.15 26.92
N SER A 1004 80.18 25.53 27.69
CA SER A 1004 81.07 24.60 28.40
C SER A 1004 81.81 23.64 27.45
N LEU A 1005 82.10 24.10 26.23
CA LEU A 1005 82.91 23.38 25.27
C LEU A 1005 84.38 23.42 25.68
N THR A 1006 85.14 22.40 25.27
CA THR A 1006 86.59 22.36 25.49
C THR A 1006 87.28 23.23 24.44
N PRO A 1007 88.23 24.11 24.81
CA PRO A 1007 89.04 24.87 23.84
C PRO A 1007 89.77 23.98 22.83
N SER A 1008 90.04 24.51 21.64
CA SER A 1008 90.77 23.82 20.54
C SER A 1008 90.26 22.41 20.22
N THR A 1009 88.94 22.19 20.26
CA THR A 1009 88.29 20.89 20.08
C THR A 1009 87.27 20.92 18.95
N TYR A 1010 87.28 19.89 18.10
CA TYR A 1010 86.29 19.72 17.02
C TYR A 1010 85.05 18.97 17.52
N TYR A 1011 83.88 19.51 17.23
CA TYR A 1011 82.58 18.95 17.51
C TYR A 1011 81.78 18.77 16.22
N LYS A 1012 80.72 17.98 16.28
CA LYS A 1012 79.68 17.91 15.24
C LYS A 1012 78.31 17.99 15.88
N TYR A 1013 77.35 18.56 15.16
CA TYR A 1013 75.96 18.67 15.59
C TYR A 1013 74.99 18.51 14.42
N ARG A 1014 73.73 18.24 14.76
CA ARG A 1014 72.58 18.25 13.85
C ARG A 1014 71.34 18.73 14.60
N ALA A 1015 70.38 19.30 13.88
CA ALA A 1015 69.10 19.72 14.43
C ALA A 1015 68.10 18.56 14.42
N PHE A 1016 67.10 18.65 15.29
CA PHE A 1016 65.96 17.76 15.26
C PHE A 1016 64.64 18.51 15.50
N VAL A 1017 63.58 17.99 14.90
CA VAL A 1017 62.20 18.27 15.28
C VAL A 1017 61.60 16.97 15.81
N LYS A 1018 61.01 16.98 17.01
CA LYS A 1018 60.35 15.82 17.62
C LYS A 1018 58.86 16.08 17.68
N TYR A 1019 58.08 15.23 17.03
CA TYR A 1019 56.63 15.35 16.95
C TYR A 1019 55.95 13.98 16.90
N GLN A 1020 54.93 13.76 17.72
CA GLN A 1020 54.19 12.48 17.86
C GLN A 1020 55.13 11.25 17.90
N GLU A 1021 56.06 11.24 18.85
CA GLU A 1021 57.08 10.19 19.07
C GLU A 1021 58.12 9.98 17.95
N LYS A 1022 58.06 10.74 16.86
CA LYS A 1022 59.03 10.66 15.74
C LYS A 1022 59.99 11.85 15.75
N GLU A 1023 61.26 11.57 15.49
CA GLU A 1023 62.33 12.57 15.42
C GLU A 1023 62.81 12.75 13.97
N TYR A 1024 62.79 14.01 13.51
CA TYR A 1024 63.18 14.44 12.17
C TYR A 1024 64.53 15.14 12.27
N PHE A 1025 65.60 14.43 11.93
CA PHE A 1025 66.96 14.92 12.03
C PHE A 1025 67.43 15.59 10.74
N SER A 1026 68.25 16.62 10.87
CA SER A 1026 69.08 17.13 9.78
C SER A 1026 70.35 16.29 9.61
N GLU A 1027 71.12 16.61 8.56
CA GLU A 1027 72.49 16.12 8.41
C GLU A 1027 73.42 16.65 9.53
N TRP A 1028 74.54 15.94 9.74
CA TRP A 1028 75.60 16.35 10.65
C TRP A 1028 76.51 17.39 10.01
N ILE A 1029 76.86 18.44 10.76
CA ILE A 1029 77.90 19.40 10.37
C ILE A 1029 78.94 19.56 11.50
N GLY A 1030 80.19 19.78 11.12
CA GLY A 1030 81.30 19.99 12.06
C GLY A 1030 81.56 21.46 12.37
N PHE A 1031 82.03 21.75 13.58
CA PHE A 1031 82.58 23.05 13.97
C PHE A 1031 83.74 22.87 14.97
N GLY A 1032 84.57 23.89 15.15
CA GLY A 1032 85.71 23.87 16.08
C GLY A 1032 85.69 25.04 17.04
N THR A 1033 86.09 24.83 18.28
CA THR A 1033 86.32 25.90 19.26
C THR A 1033 87.70 26.54 19.03
N ALA A 1034 87.79 27.86 19.25
CA ALA A 1034 89.05 28.59 19.15
C ALA A 1034 90.01 28.29 20.32
N ASP A 1035 91.28 28.66 20.17
CA ASP A 1035 92.31 28.58 21.21
C ASP A 1035 92.33 29.81 22.13
N ALA A 1036 91.72 30.93 21.70
CA ALA A 1036 91.60 32.18 22.46
C ALA A 1036 90.14 32.60 22.65
N PHE A 1037 89.87 33.37 23.72
CA PHE A 1037 88.54 33.94 23.97
C PHE A 1037 88.19 34.97 22.89
N VAL A 1038 87.11 34.69 22.16
CA VAL A 1038 86.49 35.64 21.23
C VAL A 1038 85.17 36.09 21.86
N LEU A 1039 85.04 37.40 22.06
CA LEU A 1039 83.83 38.03 22.60
C LEU A 1039 82.82 38.24 21.48
N PHE A 1040 81.59 37.76 21.67
CA PHE A 1040 80.45 38.13 20.83
C PHE A 1040 79.22 38.40 21.70
N PRO A 1041 78.47 39.48 21.42
CA PRO A 1041 77.30 39.85 22.18
C PRO A 1041 76.17 38.83 21.97
N PRO A 1042 75.18 38.77 22.89
CA PRO A 1042 73.98 37.96 22.68
C PRO A 1042 73.18 38.47 21.48
N THR A 1043 72.55 37.56 20.74
CA THR A 1043 71.57 37.94 19.72
C THR A 1043 70.23 38.15 20.40
N VAL A 1044 69.62 39.30 20.17
CA VAL A 1044 68.36 39.71 20.80
C VAL A 1044 67.36 40.02 19.69
N GLN A 1045 66.21 39.33 19.68
CA GLN A 1045 65.13 39.61 18.73
C GLN A 1045 63.86 40.07 19.44
N THR A 1046 63.24 41.09 18.85
CA THR A 1046 61.98 41.68 19.28
C THR A 1046 60.86 41.20 18.36
N ILE A 1047 59.79 40.65 18.93
CA ILE A 1047 58.64 40.10 18.20
C ILE A 1047 57.36 40.74 18.75
N THR A 1048 56.41 41.09 17.88
CA THR A 1048 55.10 41.62 18.30
C THR A 1048 54.02 40.56 18.13
N ILE A 1049 53.12 40.44 19.10
CA ILE A 1049 51.80 39.83 18.88
C ILE A 1049 50.71 40.81 19.32
N THR A 1050 49.72 41.01 18.45
CA THR A 1050 48.60 41.94 18.61
C THR A 1050 47.66 41.52 19.75
N SER A 1051 47.08 42.52 20.44
CA SER A 1051 46.09 42.33 21.50
C SER A 1051 44.68 42.06 20.97
N PRO A 1052 43.83 41.31 21.71
CA PRO A 1052 42.42 41.11 21.38
C PRO A 1052 41.48 42.30 21.66
N ASP A 1053 41.86 43.27 22.50
CA ASP A 1053 40.92 44.23 23.11
C ASP A 1053 41.21 45.72 22.86
N GLY A 1054 42.36 46.04 22.25
CA GLY A 1054 42.73 47.39 21.85
C GLY A 1054 43.45 48.23 22.91
N THR A 1055 43.55 47.79 24.17
CA THR A 1055 44.23 48.54 25.27
C THR A 1055 45.33 47.77 25.99
N SER A 1056 45.64 46.57 25.54
CA SER A 1056 46.75 45.75 26.01
C SER A 1056 47.70 45.41 24.85
N VAL A 1057 48.88 44.85 25.14
CA VAL A 1057 49.71 44.16 24.13
C VAL A 1057 50.53 43.07 24.80
N THR A 1058 50.79 41.98 24.09
CA THR A 1058 51.77 40.98 24.51
C THR A 1058 53.07 41.19 23.76
N LEU A 1059 54.12 41.59 24.46
CA LEU A 1059 55.46 41.67 23.92
C LEU A 1059 56.13 40.30 24.02
N MET A 1060 56.72 39.87 22.92
CA MET A 1060 57.53 38.64 22.88
C MET A 1060 58.91 38.95 22.30
N GLY A 1061 59.86 38.12 22.63
CA GLY A 1061 61.18 38.18 22.05
C GLY A 1061 61.88 36.87 22.31
N TYR A 1062 63.12 36.76 21.86
CA TYR A 1062 64.00 35.70 22.30
C TYR A 1062 65.43 36.19 22.33
N ILE A 1063 66.23 35.54 23.15
CA ILE A 1063 67.64 35.87 23.36
C ILE A 1063 68.44 34.60 23.15
N ILE A 1064 69.39 34.66 22.23
CA ILE A 1064 70.42 33.64 22.08
C ILE A 1064 71.65 34.19 22.77
N SER A 1065 72.05 33.56 23.86
CA SER A 1065 73.16 34.05 24.69
C SER A 1065 74.48 34.06 23.91
N GLY A 1066 75.25 35.13 24.03
CA GLY A 1066 76.58 35.26 23.43
C GLY A 1066 77.65 34.51 24.22
N SER A 1067 78.89 35.00 24.19
CA SER A 1067 80.02 34.42 24.94
C SER A 1067 79.97 34.70 26.45
N GLU A 1068 79.09 35.58 26.91
CA GLU A 1068 78.92 35.98 28.32
C GLU A 1068 77.53 35.62 28.87
N GLU A 1069 77.37 35.52 30.19
CA GLU A 1069 76.07 35.31 30.84
C GLU A 1069 75.13 36.52 30.69
N ILE A 1070 73.84 36.24 30.51
CA ILE A 1070 72.79 37.26 30.53
C ILE A 1070 72.46 37.58 31.99
N LEU A 1071 72.84 38.79 32.43
CA LEU A 1071 72.62 39.30 33.78
C LEU A 1071 71.22 39.89 33.97
N GLN A 1072 70.62 40.42 32.90
CA GLN A 1072 69.27 41.00 32.91
C GLN A 1072 68.68 40.98 31.51
N LYS A 1073 67.37 40.77 31.38
CA LYS A 1073 66.65 40.80 30.10
C LYS A 1073 65.28 41.43 30.26
N GLY A 1074 64.77 42.04 29.19
CA GLY A 1074 63.48 42.72 29.24
C GLY A 1074 63.11 43.47 27.98
N PHE A 1075 62.05 44.27 28.06
CA PHE A 1075 61.61 45.15 26.98
C PHE A 1075 61.73 46.62 27.41
N GLU A 1076 62.03 47.50 26.46
CA GLU A 1076 61.87 48.94 26.60
C GLU A 1076 60.74 49.38 25.65
N TYR A 1077 59.83 50.25 26.10
CA TYR A 1077 58.75 50.81 25.25
C TYR A 1077 58.48 52.30 25.52
N TRP A 1078 57.99 53.02 24.50
CA TRP A 1078 57.70 54.46 24.54
C TRP A 1078 56.68 54.86 23.45
N THR A 1079 56.03 56.02 23.58
CA THR A 1079 55.08 56.56 22.59
C THR A 1079 55.79 57.27 21.43
N GLU A 1080 55.24 57.23 20.22
CA GLU A 1080 55.85 57.83 19.02
C GLU A 1080 55.70 59.37 18.88
N ASP A 1081 55.15 60.09 19.86
CA ASP A 1081 54.86 61.53 19.73
C ASP A 1081 56.11 62.45 19.58
N ILE A 1082 56.01 63.46 18.70
CA ILE A 1082 57.10 64.17 17.98
C ILE A 1082 57.83 65.24 18.83
N ALA A 1083 57.99 65.04 20.15
CA ALA A 1083 58.74 66.03 20.96
C ALA A 1083 59.67 65.48 22.06
N ARG A 1084 59.54 64.22 22.52
CA ARG A 1084 60.38 63.68 23.64
C ARG A 1084 60.59 62.15 23.63
N SER A 1085 60.75 61.53 22.47
CA SER A 1085 60.54 60.07 22.32
C SER A 1085 61.58 59.12 22.97
N TYR A 1086 62.68 59.56 23.59
CA TYR A 1086 63.66 58.63 24.22
C TYR A 1086 63.89 58.84 25.72
N ALA A 1087 63.47 59.97 26.29
CA ALA A 1087 63.75 60.32 27.69
C ALA A 1087 62.81 59.61 28.69
N ASP A 1088 61.60 59.24 28.26
CA ASP A 1088 60.54 58.66 29.11
C ASP A 1088 60.28 57.16 28.83
N LYS A 1089 61.31 56.43 28.39
CA LYS A 1089 61.20 54.99 28.09
C LYS A 1089 60.82 54.20 29.35
N GLN A 1090 59.86 53.29 29.21
CA GLN A 1090 59.45 52.37 30.25
C GLN A 1090 60.19 51.05 30.06
N THR A 1091 60.68 50.44 31.15
CA THR A 1091 61.45 49.18 31.12
C THR A 1091 60.69 48.08 31.84
N VAL A 1092 60.62 46.90 31.22
CA VAL A 1092 59.94 45.71 31.74
C VAL A 1092 60.93 44.58 31.83
N ILE A 1093 61.30 44.17 33.04
CA ILE A 1093 62.23 43.07 33.29
C ILE A 1093 61.49 41.73 33.25
N VAL A 1094 62.09 40.71 32.64
CA VAL A 1094 61.51 39.36 32.52
C VAL A 1094 62.43 38.34 33.20
N ASP A 1095 61.95 37.77 34.31
CA ASP A 1095 62.72 36.81 35.14
C ASP A 1095 62.51 35.33 34.73
N GLY A 1096 61.64 35.06 33.75
CA GLY A 1096 61.35 33.70 33.25
C GLY A 1096 62.22 33.27 32.06
N GLU A 1097 62.30 31.97 31.78
CA GLU A 1097 63.03 31.45 30.60
C GLU A 1097 62.47 32.01 29.28
N LYS A 1098 61.14 32.10 29.19
CA LYS A 1098 60.43 32.67 28.03
C LYS A 1098 60.46 34.21 28.11
N MET A 1099 60.98 34.84 27.07
CA MET A 1099 61.05 36.30 26.95
C MET A 1099 59.69 36.84 26.48
N LYS A 1100 58.72 36.91 27.41
CA LYS A 1100 57.35 37.39 27.21
C LYS A 1100 56.97 38.39 28.31
N ALA A 1101 56.28 39.47 27.96
CA ALA A 1101 55.69 40.42 28.89
C ALA A 1101 54.33 40.93 28.39
N GLU A 1102 53.34 41.06 29.29
CA GLU A 1102 52.04 41.65 28.97
C GLU A 1102 51.98 43.07 29.49
N LEU A 1103 51.61 44.01 28.62
CA LEU A 1103 51.35 45.40 28.97
C LEU A 1103 49.85 45.63 28.99
N HIS A 1104 49.37 46.25 30.06
CA HIS A 1104 47.98 46.65 30.24
C HIS A 1104 47.87 48.17 30.34
N ASP A 1105 46.64 48.70 30.28
CA ASP A 1105 46.32 50.12 30.45
C ASP A 1105 47.03 51.07 29.47
N LEU A 1106 47.29 50.60 28.24
CA LEU A 1106 47.86 51.43 27.19
C LEU A 1106 46.80 52.40 26.63
N LYS A 1107 47.23 53.60 26.25
CA LYS A 1107 46.33 54.63 25.70
C LYS A 1107 45.71 54.12 24.39
N PRO A 1108 44.39 54.20 24.17
CA PRO A 1108 43.76 53.83 22.89
C PRO A 1108 44.29 54.65 21.70
N TYR A 1109 44.22 54.11 20.48
CA TYR A 1109 44.63 54.77 19.22
C TYR A 1109 46.03 55.40 19.25
N THR A 1110 46.96 54.83 20.03
CA THR A 1110 48.29 55.38 20.26
C THR A 1110 49.34 54.42 19.73
N THR A 1111 50.27 54.93 18.91
CA THR A 1111 51.41 54.15 18.43
C THR A 1111 52.55 54.17 19.45
N TYR A 1112 52.99 52.98 19.82
CA TYR A 1112 54.11 52.72 20.69
C TYR A 1112 55.26 52.10 19.89
N LYS A 1113 56.48 52.53 20.19
CA LYS A 1113 57.73 51.85 19.81
C LYS A 1113 58.22 51.03 20.98
N TYR A 1114 58.84 49.90 20.69
CA TYR A 1114 59.44 49.06 21.71
C TYR A 1114 60.56 48.20 21.14
N ARG A 1115 61.41 47.68 22.02
CA ARG A 1115 62.47 46.73 21.69
C ARG A 1115 62.82 45.85 22.88
N SER A 1116 63.29 44.63 22.62
CA SER A 1116 63.87 43.76 23.63
C SER A 1116 65.32 44.12 23.91
N PHE A 1117 65.83 43.76 25.09
CA PHE A 1117 67.25 43.91 25.44
C PHE A 1117 67.76 42.76 26.29
N ALA A 1118 69.07 42.54 26.23
CA ALA A 1118 69.80 41.63 27.09
C ALA A 1118 71.09 42.32 27.58
N LYS A 1119 71.32 42.30 28.89
CA LYS A 1119 72.49 42.87 29.55
C LYS A 1119 73.46 41.77 29.96
N THR A 1120 74.72 41.97 29.64
CA THR A 1120 75.87 41.11 29.98
C THR A 1120 76.91 41.91 30.77
N ALA A 1121 78.01 41.27 31.19
CA ALA A 1121 79.08 41.96 31.89
C ALA A 1121 79.74 43.06 31.02
N SER A 1122 79.86 42.81 29.72
CA SER A 1122 80.47 43.74 28.75
C SER A 1122 79.52 44.80 28.18
N GLY A 1123 78.19 44.68 28.37
CA GLY A 1123 77.24 45.70 27.93
C GLY A 1123 75.81 45.20 27.67
N THR A 1124 74.95 46.11 27.19
CA THR A 1124 73.56 45.82 26.80
C THR A 1124 73.46 45.68 25.29
N THR A 1125 72.90 44.56 24.82
CA THR A 1125 72.52 44.36 23.42
C THR A 1125 71.02 44.55 23.27
N TYR A 1126 70.62 45.31 22.25
CA TYR A 1126 69.23 45.61 21.94
C TYR A 1126 68.81 44.83 20.70
N GLY A 1127 67.55 44.40 20.68
CA GLY A 1127 66.91 43.89 19.48
C GLY A 1127 66.35 45.01 18.61
N GLU A 1128 65.76 44.61 17.48
CA GLU A 1128 65.13 45.52 16.53
C GLU A 1128 63.99 46.33 17.16
N GLU A 1129 63.86 47.60 16.77
CA GLU A 1129 62.72 48.42 17.17
C GLU A 1129 61.48 48.02 16.38
N GLN A 1130 60.41 47.72 17.10
CA GLN A 1130 59.12 47.36 16.54
C GLN A 1130 58.07 48.40 16.96
N THR A 1131 57.01 48.52 16.16
CA THR A 1131 55.89 49.43 16.41
C THR A 1131 54.58 48.68 16.53
N PHE A 1132 53.73 49.08 17.46
CA PHE A 1132 52.34 48.65 17.49
C PHE A 1132 51.42 49.84 17.80
N THR A 1133 50.20 49.80 17.29
CA THR A 1133 49.17 50.81 17.56
C THR A 1133 48.04 50.15 18.34
N THR A 1134 47.67 50.73 19.48
CA THR A 1134 46.51 50.31 20.26
C THR A 1134 45.21 50.62 19.53
N GLY A 1135 44.26 49.69 19.53
CA GLY A 1135 42.94 49.90 18.93
C GLY A 1135 42.03 50.79 19.80
N GLY A 1136 40.85 51.14 19.29
CA GLY A 1136 39.78 51.64 20.15
C GLY A 1136 39.31 50.54 21.10
N ALA A 1137 38.87 50.90 22.30
CA ALA A 1137 38.23 49.95 23.21
C ALA A 1137 37.01 49.33 22.50
N SER A 1138 37.13 48.05 22.13
CA SER A 1138 36.14 47.19 21.45
C SER A 1138 34.87 47.89 20.95
N SER A 1139 34.94 48.38 19.72
CA SER A 1139 33.80 48.44 18.80
C SER A 1139 33.84 47.21 17.91
N ILE A 1140 32.71 46.52 17.76
CA ILE A 1140 32.55 45.47 16.75
C ILE A 1140 32.55 46.18 15.39
N ALA A 1141 33.57 45.86 14.58
CA ALA A 1141 33.80 46.17 13.15
C ALA A 1141 33.01 47.35 12.53
N ALA A 1142 33.72 48.45 12.26
CA ALA A 1142 33.30 49.47 11.31
C ALA A 1142 33.51 48.98 9.87
N SER A 1143 32.47 49.04 9.04
CA SER A 1143 32.56 48.89 7.59
C SER A 1143 33.03 50.19 6.93
N GLU A 1144 33.71 50.05 5.78
CA GLU A 1144 34.21 51.08 4.85
C GLU A 1144 33.90 52.55 5.16
N ALA A 1145 34.96 53.31 5.43
CA ALA A 1145 34.90 54.75 5.69
C ALA A 1145 34.23 55.53 4.55
N GLY A 1146 33.20 56.32 4.89
CA GLY A 1146 32.88 57.57 4.16
C GLY A 1146 31.44 57.81 3.70
N LYS A 1147 30.44 56.98 4.00
CA LYS A 1147 29.04 57.22 3.55
C LYS A 1147 27.96 57.22 4.64
N PHE A 1148 28.20 56.64 5.81
CA PHE A 1148 27.25 56.56 6.92
C PHE A 1148 28.04 56.29 8.21
N SER A 1149 27.84 57.10 9.24
CA SER A 1149 28.47 56.89 10.55
C SER A 1149 27.53 57.32 11.67
N VAL A 1150 27.51 56.51 12.73
CA VAL A 1150 26.67 56.72 13.90
C VAL A 1150 27.54 56.78 15.14
N HIS A 1151 27.40 57.85 15.93
CA HIS A 1151 28.16 58.00 17.17
C HIS A 1151 27.30 58.61 18.29
N LEU A 1152 27.60 58.27 19.55
CA LEU A 1152 26.87 58.74 20.74
C LEU A 1152 27.80 59.52 21.66
N THR A 1153 27.46 60.78 21.93
CA THR A 1153 28.32 61.67 22.74
C THR A 1153 27.54 62.44 23.80
N PRO A 1154 27.93 62.40 25.09
CA PRO A 1154 28.97 61.54 25.68
C PRO A 1154 28.50 60.10 25.92
N ASN A 1155 29.42 59.15 25.91
CA ASN A 1155 29.19 57.76 26.32
C ASN A 1155 30.30 57.34 27.29
N PRO A 1156 30.03 57.15 28.60
CA PRO A 1156 28.73 56.88 29.22
C PRO A 1156 27.80 58.10 29.32
N VAL A 1157 26.50 57.86 29.13
CA VAL A 1157 25.40 58.82 29.33
C VAL A 1157 25.14 58.96 30.83
N ARG A 1158 25.38 60.15 31.39
CA ARG A 1158 25.15 60.46 32.82
C ARG A 1158 23.86 61.24 33.06
N GLU A 1159 23.56 62.21 32.19
CA GLU A 1159 22.31 62.99 32.24
C GLU A 1159 21.62 62.97 30.88
N SER A 1160 22.36 63.32 29.83
CA SER A 1160 21.93 63.20 28.44
C SER A 1160 23.13 62.93 27.52
N ALA A 1161 22.85 62.39 26.35
CA ALA A 1161 23.77 62.21 25.23
C ALA A 1161 23.06 62.48 23.92
N THR A 1162 23.83 62.82 22.89
CA THR A 1162 23.31 63.02 21.54
C THR A 1162 23.78 61.87 20.68
N LEU A 1163 22.83 61.13 20.12
CA LEU A 1163 23.04 60.16 19.06
C LEU A 1163 23.08 60.93 17.73
N VAL A 1164 24.24 60.93 17.09
CA VAL A 1164 24.48 61.65 15.84
C VAL A 1164 24.57 60.65 14.70
N VAL A 1165 23.81 60.91 13.65
CA VAL A 1165 23.83 60.15 12.39
C VAL A 1165 24.32 61.09 11.29
N ASP A 1166 25.58 60.93 10.90
CA ASP A 1166 26.22 61.78 9.89
C ASP A 1166 25.79 61.39 8.47
N HIS A 1167 25.93 62.33 7.53
CA HIS A 1167 25.67 62.14 6.09
C HIS A 1167 24.21 61.81 5.73
N THR A 1168 23.26 62.29 6.54
CA THR A 1168 21.83 62.19 6.27
C THR A 1168 21.36 63.28 5.28
N GLN A 1169 20.35 63.00 4.44
CA GLN A 1169 19.77 63.99 3.50
C GLN A 1169 18.24 64.03 3.64
N ASP A 1170 17.53 63.33 2.76
CA ASP A 1170 16.08 63.11 2.81
C ASP A 1170 15.79 61.63 3.12
N GLY A 1171 14.77 61.37 3.95
CA GLY A 1171 14.33 60.02 4.35
C GLY A 1171 14.01 59.93 5.84
N THR A 1172 13.91 58.71 6.36
CA THR A 1172 13.62 58.44 7.77
C THR A 1172 14.79 57.73 8.42
N VAL A 1173 15.25 58.23 9.56
CA VAL A 1173 16.19 57.55 10.46
C VAL A 1173 15.37 56.79 11.48
N VAL A 1174 15.56 55.47 11.55
CA VAL A 1174 14.95 54.62 12.56
C VAL A 1174 16.03 54.28 13.58
N TYR A 1175 15.77 54.51 14.87
CA TYR A 1175 16.67 54.04 15.92
C TYR A 1175 15.92 53.16 16.94
N ARG A 1176 16.61 52.09 17.34
CA ARG A 1176 16.09 51.06 18.25
C ARG A 1176 17.10 50.83 19.36
N ILE A 1177 16.65 50.89 20.60
CA ILE A 1177 17.49 50.63 21.77
C ILE A 1177 17.10 49.30 22.38
N TYR A 1178 18.08 48.42 22.57
CA TYR A 1178 17.92 47.10 23.13
C TYR A 1178 18.67 46.98 24.46
N SER A 1179 18.16 46.16 25.39
CA SER A 1179 18.95 45.70 26.53
C SER A 1179 20.06 44.74 26.06
N LEU A 1180 21.09 44.53 26.88
CA LEU A 1180 22.11 43.50 26.63
C LEU A 1180 21.56 42.07 26.48
N ARG A 1181 20.32 41.81 26.93
CA ARG A 1181 19.65 40.51 26.78
C ARG A 1181 18.83 40.41 25.48
N GLY A 1182 18.87 41.43 24.63
CA GLY A 1182 18.19 41.46 23.32
C GLY A 1182 16.76 42.01 23.34
N ASN A 1183 16.24 42.45 24.50
CA ASN A 1183 14.88 43.01 24.58
C ASN A 1183 14.86 44.43 23.99
N LEU A 1184 13.93 44.71 23.07
CA LEU A 1184 13.70 46.05 22.53
C LEU A 1184 13.08 46.94 23.61
N ILE A 1185 13.75 48.04 23.94
CA ILE A 1185 13.34 49.01 24.96
C ILE A 1185 12.70 50.25 24.31
N LYS A 1186 13.27 50.72 23.20
CA LYS A 1186 12.78 51.90 22.49
C LYS A 1186 12.90 51.73 20.99
N HIS A 1187 11.93 52.24 20.24
CA HIS A 1187 11.91 52.26 18.79
C HIS A 1187 11.26 53.57 18.36
N GLU A 1188 11.99 54.42 17.66
CA GLU A 1188 11.42 55.64 17.07
C GLU A 1188 11.94 55.88 15.65
N GLU A 1189 11.10 56.55 14.87
CA GLU A 1189 11.35 56.95 13.50
C GLU A 1189 11.35 58.47 13.43
N ILE A 1190 12.43 59.06 12.93
CA ILE A 1190 12.63 60.51 12.89
C ILE A 1190 12.96 60.91 11.45
N ALA A 1191 12.38 62.01 10.98
CA ALA A 1191 12.72 62.57 9.68
C ALA A 1191 14.21 62.97 9.66
N ALA A 1192 14.94 62.48 8.66
CA ALA A 1192 16.34 62.79 8.47
C ALA A 1192 16.52 64.29 8.21
N GLN A 1193 17.53 64.89 8.85
CA GLN A 1193 17.94 66.27 8.63
C GLN A 1193 19.12 66.29 7.65
N ASN A 1194 19.14 67.29 6.75
CA ASN A 1194 20.15 67.38 5.71
C ASN A 1194 21.54 67.70 6.31
N GLY A 1195 22.52 66.86 6.01
CA GLY A 1195 23.88 66.87 6.55
C GLY A 1195 24.07 65.91 7.73
N LYS A 1196 23.33 66.12 8.82
CA LYS A 1196 23.42 65.30 10.05
C LYS A 1196 22.08 65.30 10.79
N THR A 1197 21.72 64.17 11.39
CA THR A 1197 20.52 64.03 12.23
C THR A 1197 20.95 63.78 13.67
N GLU A 1198 20.53 64.66 14.58
CA GLU A 1198 20.90 64.63 16.00
C GLU A 1198 19.69 64.24 16.85
N ILE A 1199 19.83 63.19 17.65
CA ILE A 1199 18.75 62.60 18.44
C ILE A 1199 19.17 62.60 19.92
N PRO A 1200 18.44 63.32 20.80
CA PRO A 1200 18.77 63.33 22.23
C PRO A 1200 18.36 62.01 22.90
N VAL A 1201 19.22 61.52 23.77
CA VAL A 1201 19.02 60.33 24.60
C VAL A 1201 19.26 60.70 26.05
N TYR A 1202 18.26 60.55 26.90
CA TYR A 1202 18.35 60.95 28.32
C TYR A 1202 18.62 59.74 29.21
N ALA A 1203 19.54 59.89 30.17
CA ALA A 1203 19.92 58.81 31.08
C ALA A 1203 18.73 58.33 31.93
N HIS A 1204 17.81 59.21 32.31
CA HIS A 1204 16.67 58.88 33.16
C HIS A 1204 15.63 57.96 32.50
N ASP A 1205 15.67 57.84 31.16
CA ASP A 1205 14.77 56.93 30.42
C ASP A 1205 15.18 55.46 30.55
N TYR A 1206 16.39 55.18 31.08
CA TYR A 1206 16.97 53.85 31.13
C TYR A 1206 17.60 53.56 32.50
N PRO A 1207 17.39 52.37 33.09
CA PRO A 1207 18.15 51.94 34.27
C PRO A 1207 19.67 51.96 34.02
N PRO A 1208 20.53 52.17 35.03
CA PRO A 1208 21.98 52.06 34.87
C PRO A 1208 22.37 50.70 34.31
N GLY A 1209 23.13 50.69 33.23
CA GLY A 1209 23.38 49.47 32.47
C GLY A 1209 23.94 49.73 31.08
N THR A 1210 24.17 48.64 30.35
CA THR A 1210 24.60 48.70 28.95
C THR A 1210 23.43 48.35 28.03
N TYR A 1211 23.31 49.13 26.97
CA TYR A 1211 22.29 49.02 25.94
C TYR A 1211 22.94 49.02 24.55
N LEU A 1212 22.24 48.49 23.56
CA LEU A 1212 22.64 48.53 22.15
C LEU A 1212 21.67 49.43 21.40
N ILE A 1213 22.18 50.45 20.73
CA ILE A 1213 21.40 51.33 19.86
C ILE A 1213 21.68 50.92 18.43
N GLN A 1214 20.66 50.42 17.74
CA GLN A 1214 20.68 50.13 16.32
C GLN A 1214 20.04 51.29 15.57
N VAL A 1215 20.77 51.86 14.62
CA VAL A 1215 20.30 52.95 13.76
C VAL A 1215 20.24 52.44 12.32
N ILE A 1216 19.14 52.75 11.65
CA ILE A 1216 18.86 52.37 10.27
C ILE A 1216 18.49 53.63 9.50
N TYR A 1217 19.15 53.87 8.38
CA TYR A 1217 18.83 54.97 7.47
C TYR A 1217 19.00 54.49 6.03
N LYS A 1218 17.89 54.46 5.27
CA LYS A 1218 17.81 53.80 3.96
C LYS A 1218 18.29 52.34 4.09
N ASP A 1219 19.26 51.93 3.27
CA ASP A 1219 19.82 50.57 3.27
C ASP A 1219 21.00 50.41 4.25
N TYR A 1220 21.37 51.48 4.97
CA TYR A 1220 22.50 51.45 5.92
C TYR A 1220 22.02 51.17 7.34
N LYS A 1221 22.80 50.36 8.05
CA LYS A 1221 22.51 49.93 9.41
C LYS A 1221 23.79 49.87 10.23
N GLU A 1222 23.78 50.53 11.38
CA GLU A 1222 24.90 50.51 12.32
C GLU A 1222 24.37 50.30 13.74
N THR A 1223 25.13 49.60 14.58
CA THR A 1223 24.74 49.35 15.97
C THR A 1223 25.87 49.78 16.89
N ILE A 1224 25.58 50.69 17.81
CA ILE A 1224 26.53 51.22 18.77
C ILE A 1224 26.12 50.90 20.20
N LYS A 1225 27.10 50.81 21.10
CA LYS A 1225 26.87 50.53 22.52
C LYS A 1225 26.61 51.83 23.28
N MET A 1226 25.56 51.87 24.10
CA MET A 1226 25.27 52.94 25.05
C MET A 1226 25.48 52.45 26.48
N LEU A 1227 26.30 53.15 27.26
CA LEU A 1227 26.45 52.91 28.70
C LEU A 1227 25.70 54.01 29.45
N VAL A 1228 24.71 53.65 30.26
CA VAL A 1228 24.00 54.58 31.16
C VAL A 1228 24.55 54.35 32.58
N LYS A 1229 25.05 55.41 33.22
CA LYS A 1229 25.69 55.35 34.54
C LYS A 1229 24.90 56.07 35.61
#